data_AF-A0A3R6U3Q9-F1
#
_entry.id   AF-A0A3R6U3Q9-F1
#
_cell.length_a   1.000
_cell.length_b   1.000
_cell.length_c   1.000
_cell.angle_alpha   90.00
_cell.angle_beta   90.00
_cell.angle_gamma   90.00
#
_symmetry.space_group_name_H-M   'P 1'
#
loop_
_entity.id
_entity.type
_entity.pdbx_description
1 polymer ?
#
loop_
_entity_poly.entity_id
_entity_poly.type
_entity_poly.pdbx_seq_one_letter_code
_entity_poly.pdbx_strand_id
1 'polypeptide(L)'
;MSANLKQKSVHALLLAFILASILFLLPDAAVDHEFGFTSSELEVKETVEKNATTTSYVNSEGTVTDAIDMGYATVQRTRDSAGQVIEEFYLDAAGNPVERYGDYCGIAYEYNDGDTVIRYLGADKKPMMLSSGYSAVVRTLVEGKATDDFYYDLNMQPVQCTGGYYGLHREYDEQGLNCAITYLDENRQPVICTSGYAVKTYLRDSEGTVIGERYFDTEGKPVKSSLGQYGELYQRDEQGRISQITYLGADGNPTPTNAGYTVMKRTYHRDGTADTDMYFDADGNPMVLSKGQHGIKRSGKVNLLLDKNGYVMLCVDNILNGFPFMVVISGCVICLLILLLPKKMSVFLTAAYVVFILYETLMFRETGDARTNFVLFSYADRFLTEQAVRVGVINNIWLFAPLGAGLYRIIQKKWVLLVPFLMSVAIETTQYITGLGIAEFDDVFGNTMGGWIGVLTAWAWLSRRKFSMDGQKTKEKKNEEIKLWQKLLSFLKEKLWYIFLLAISTIYLVINRFAIKKLDDASMLSTVFIIWVILLALPLFSELEFLGVKVKKEVKKAVEKSNEEVKASLNNLQQLVSQIQISNSVAPQFTITGGSLPSEERMDNLIKEIHLLNEQNTNKKTEKQDKVNIPAQNLELFKMRYGIEAKLNDAMDLIGYNGKNHISLVQSAYYLSQQGVLDPKCIDLLIQVVRIANRGVHGEIVDQKYLDFASEAYPKIIDALDDCKELIKKMT
;
A
#
# COMPACT_ATOMS: atom_id res chain seq x y z
N MET A 1 1.61 10.74 52.80
CA MET A 1 0.85 11.20 51.60
C MET A 1 -0.62 11.23 52.01
N SER A 2 -1.45 12.24 51.72
CA SER A 2 -2.87 12.17 52.12
C SER A 2 -3.63 11.17 51.22
N ALA A 3 -4.75 10.60 51.67
CA ALA A 3 -5.61 9.75 50.81
C ALA A 3 -6.02 10.48 49.51
N ASN A 4 -6.20 11.81 49.60
CA ASN A 4 -6.40 12.70 48.47
C ASN A 4 -5.22 12.73 47.48
N LEU A 5 -3.96 12.64 47.95
CA LEU A 5 -2.79 12.63 47.07
C LEU A 5 -2.67 11.29 46.33
N LYS A 6 -2.95 10.14 47.00
CA LYS A 6 -3.01 8.82 46.34
C LYS A 6 -4.05 8.79 45.23
N GLN A 7 -5.23 9.36 45.51
CA GLN A 7 -6.33 9.41 44.55
C GLN A 7 -5.98 10.31 43.36
N LYS A 8 -5.39 11.49 43.58
CA LYS A 8 -4.92 12.38 42.51
C LYS A 8 -3.87 11.71 41.62
N SER A 9 -2.93 10.96 42.20
CA SER A 9 -1.92 10.20 41.42
C SER A 9 -2.52 9.12 40.53
N VAL A 10 -3.54 8.40 41.01
CA VAL A 10 -4.24 7.37 40.19
C VAL A 10 -5.03 8.00 39.04
N HIS A 11 -5.71 9.13 39.26
CA HIS A 11 -6.40 9.84 38.18
C HIS A 11 -5.42 10.39 37.13
N ALA A 12 -4.27 10.92 37.57
CA ALA A 12 -3.24 11.37 36.65
C ALA A 12 -2.67 10.22 35.80
N LEU A 13 -2.46 9.04 36.40
CA LEU A 13 -1.99 7.85 35.69
C LEU A 13 -3.02 7.36 34.65
N LEU A 14 -4.31 7.28 35.02
CA LEU A 14 -5.38 6.89 34.09
C LEU A 14 -5.53 7.88 32.94
N LEU A 15 -5.47 9.18 33.22
CA LEU A 15 -5.53 10.22 32.20
C LEU A 15 -4.33 10.14 31.25
N ALA A 16 -3.13 9.96 31.79
CA ALA A 16 -1.91 9.79 30.99
C ALA A 16 -2.01 8.54 30.09
N PHE A 17 -2.55 7.43 30.61
CA PHE A 17 -2.75 6.21 29.83
C PHE A 17 -3.77 6.40 28.69
N ILE A 18 -4.88 7.08 28.94
CA ILE A 18 -5.87 7.43 27.90
C ILE A 18 -5.24 8.29 26.81
N LEU A 19 -4.53 9.35 27.20
CA LEU A 19 -3.89 10.27 26.24
C LEU A 19 -2.80 9.57 25.43
N ALA A 20 -1.99 8.72 26.06
CA ALA A 20 -1.01 7.90 25.37
C ALA A 20 -1.68 6.95 24.38
N SER A 21 -2.75 6.25 24.78
CA SER A 21 -3.49 5.33 23.92
C SER A 21 -4.04 6.05 22.68
N ILE A 22 -4.64 7.24 22.86
CA ILE A 22 -5.15 8.05 21.74
C ILE A 22 -4.00 8.47 20.81
N LEU A 23 -2.88 8.91 21.39
CA LEU A 23 -1.73 9.40 20.61
C LEU A 23 -1.09 8.29 19.76
N PHE A 24 -0.99 7.06 20.28
CA PHE A 24 -0.47 5.91 19.52
C PHE A 24 -1.43 5.40 18.43
N LEU A 25 -2.72 5.77 18.52
CA LEU A 25 -3.78 5.39 17.59
C LEU A 25 -4.17 6.52 16.62
N LEU A 26 -3.45 7.64 16.63
CA LEU A 26 -3.64 8.65 15.59
C LEU A 26 -3.32 8.03 14.23
N PRO A 27 -4.16 8.28 13.20
CA PRO A 27 -3.90 7.77 11.87
C PRO A 27 -2.58 8.36 11.33
N ASP A 28 -1.86 7.57 10.54
CA ASP A 28 -0.72 8.07 9.78
C ASP A 28 -1.18 9.22 8.85
N ALA A 29 -0.29 10.16 8.56
CA ALA A 29 -0.63 11.29 7.70
C ALA A 29 -1.10 10.78 6.33
N ALA A 30 -2.26 11.29 5.86
CA ALA A 30 -2.74 10.96 4.53
C ALA A 30 -1.75 11.49 3.49
N VAL A 31 -1.36 10.64 2.54
CA VAL A 31 -0.61 11.05 1.36
C VAL A 31 -1.54 11.84 0.47
N ASP A 32 -1.12 13.04 0.06
CA ASP A 32 -1.85 13.83 -0.92
C ASP A 32 -1.51 13.33 -2.32
N HIS A 33 -2.36 12.44 -2.84
CA HIS A 33 -2.18 11.81 -4.13
C HIS A 33 -2.52 12.72 -5.33
N GLU A 34 -3.03 13.93 -5.08
CA GLU A 34 -3.42 14.89 -6.12
C GLU A 34 -2.37 16.00 -6.30
N PHE A 35 -1.44 16.14 -5.37
CA PHE A 35 -0.41 17.17 -5.38
C PHE A 35 0.88 16.68 -6.06
N GLY A 36 1.34 17.43 -7.06
CA GLY A 36 2.60 17.18 -7.77
C GLY A 36 2.43 17.05 -9.28
N PHE A 37 3.54 16.78 -9.96
CA PHE A 37 3.57 16.65 -11.41
C PHE A 37 3.64 15.19 -11.82
N THR A 38 2.88 14.82 -12.84
CA THR A 38 3.01 13.51 -13.50
C THR A 38 4.19 13.53 -14.47
N SER A 39 4.75 12.37 -14.79
CA SER A 39 5.86 12.24 -15.75
C SER A 39 5.52 12.81 -17.13
N SER A 40 4.26 12.75 -17.55
CA SER A 40 3.77 13.35 -18.80
C SER A 40 3.75 14.88 -18.80
N GLU A 41 3.78 15.52 -17.63
CA GLU A 41 3.80 16.98 -17.49
C GLU A 41 5.22 17.54 -17.33
N LEU A 42 6.22 16.66 -17.23
CA LEU A 42 7.61 16.99 -17.01
C LEU A 42 8.43 16.70 -18.27
N GLU A 43 9.45 17.50 -18.52
CA GLU A 43 10.42 17.22 -19.56
C GLU A 43 11.45 16.22 -19.05
N VAL A 44 11.91 15.31 -19.92
CA VAL A 44 12.95 14.34 -19.58
C VAL A 44 14.29 14.87 -20.05
N LYS A 45 15.19 15.14 -19.10
CA LYS A 45 16.56 15.56 -19.39
C LYS A 45 17.53 14.42 -19.14
N GLU A 46 18.33 14.09 -20.15
CA GLU A 46 19.39 13.10 -20.05
C GLU A 46 20.76 13.76 -20.04
N THR A 47 21.62 13.31 -19.13
CA THR A 47 23.05 13.69 -19.07
C THR A 47 23.89 12.43 -19.06
N VAL A 48 24.93 12.38 -19.89
CA VAL A 48 25.84 11.23 -20.00
C VAL A 48 27.22 11.64 -19.50
N GLU A 49 27.69 10.98 -18.46
CA GLU A 49 29.04 11.15 -17.90
C GLU A 49 29.79 9.82 -17.95
N LYS A 50 30.76 9.70 -18.85
CA LYS A 50 31.53 8.47 -19.09
C LYS A 50 30.63 7.26 -19.37
N ASN A 51 30.44 6.39 -18.37
CA ASN A 51 29.64 5.17 -18.43
C ASN A 51 28.33 5.27 -17.63
N ALA A 52 28.02 6.44 -17.06
CA ALA A 52 26.79 6.69 -16.33
C ALA A 52 25.85 7.61 -17.14
N THR A 53 24.59 7.20 -17.27
CA THR A 53 23.51 8.00 -17.83
C THR A 53 22.59 8.41 -16.68
N THR A 54 22.38 9.71 -16.50
CA THR A 54 21.41 10.25 -15.54
C THR A 54 20.22 10.80 -16.31
N THR A 55 19.04 10.25 -16.05
CA THR A 55 17.78 10.70 -16.65
C THR A 55 16.94 11.32 -15.54
N SER A 56 16.62 12.61 -15.67
CA SER A 56 15.86 13.37 -14.67
C SER A 56 14.60 13.98 -15.27
N TYR A 57 13.51 13.97 -14.51
CA TYR A 57 12.33 14.75 -14.81
C TYR A 57 12.54 16.20 -14.37
N VAL A 58 12.31 17.14 -15.28
CA VAL A 58 12.49 18.57 -15.04
C VAL A 58 11.21 19.33 -15.36
N ASN A 59 10.89 20.33 -14.53
CA ASN A 59 9.75 21.20 -14.75
C ASN A 59 10.06 22.30 -15.80
N SER A 60 9.09 23.15 -16.11
CA SER A 60 9.22 24.26 -17.08
C SER A 60 10.27 25.32 -16.71
N GLU A 61 10.76 25.32 -15.47
CA GLU A 61 11.83 26.18 -14.97
C GLU A 61 13.21 25.51 -15.06
N GLY A 62 13.27 24.26 -15.54
CA GLY A 62 14.50 23.47 -15.65
C GLY A 62 14.95 22.83 -14.32
N THR A 63 14.09 22.84 -13.30
CA THR A 63 14.39 22.27 -11.97
C THR A 63 13.97 20.80 -11.92
N VAL A 64 14.85 19.94 -11.42
CA VAL A 64 14.55 18.52 -11.20
C VAL A 64 13.38 18.38 -10.23
N THR A 65 12.35 17.64 -10.61
CA THR A 65 11.08 17.54 -9.89
C THR A 65 10.62 16.08 -9.83
N ASP A 66 10.04 15.68 -8.70
CA ASP A 66 9.48 14.33 -8.55
C ASP A 66 8.27 14.11 -9.48
N ALA A 67 8.32 13.04 -10.26
CA ALA A 67 7.19 12.54 -11.03
C ALA A 67 6.36 11.60 -10.14
N ILE A 68 5.16 12.02 -9.74
CA ILE A 68 4.37 11.32 -8.71
C ILE A 68 3.91 9.92 -9.16
N ASP A 69 3.60 9.75 -10.44
CA ASP A 69 3.25 8.48 -11.08
C ASP A 69 4.44 7.53 -11.26
N MET A 70 5.65 8.09 -11.30
CA MET A 70 6.89 7.31 -11.33
C MET A 70 7.43 7.07 -9.92
N GLY A 71 7.10 7.87 -8.93
CA GLY A 71 7.64 7.79 -7.57
C GLY A 71 9.15 8.09 -7.46
N TYR A 72 9.73 8.79 -8.44
CA TYR A 72 11.12 9.28 -8.40
C TYR A 72 11.28 10.51 -9.32
N ALA A 73 12.31 11.33 -9.07
CA ALA A 73 12.68 12.45 -9.95
C ALA A 73 13.81 12.08 -10.92
N THR A 74 14.78 11.28 -10.47
CA THR A 74 15.96 10.91 -11.26
C THR A 74 16.24 9.43 -11.21
N VAL A 75 16.61 8.85 -12.35
CA VAL A 75 17.19 7.50 -12.45
C VAL A 75 18.62 7.61 -12.96
N GLN A 76 19.56 7.05 -12.21
CA GLN A 76 20.96 6.92 -12.59
C GLN A 76 21.20 5.50 -13.11
N ARG A 77 21.74 5.38 -14.31
CA ARG A 77 22.06 4.10 -14.95
C ARG A 77 23.56 4.00 -15.19
N THR A 78 24.20 2.96 -14.68
CA THR A 78 25.60 2.65 -15.01
C THR A 78 25.63 1.59 -16.08
N ARG A 79 26.48 1.77 -17.09
CA ARG A 79 26.66 0.85 -18.20
C ARG A 79 28.04 0.20 -18.17
N ASP A 80 28.11 -1.03 -18.67
CA ASP A 80 29.37 -1.70 -18.95
C ASP A 80 29.99 -1.22 -20.28
N SER A 81 31.13 -1.80 -20.66
CA SER A 81 31.80 -1.51 -21.93
C SER A 81 31.02 -1.94 -23.18
N ALA A 82 30.04 -2.83 -23.03
CA ALA A 82 29.16 -3.27 -24.11
C ALA A 82 27.90 -2.37 -24.22
N GLY A 83 27.75 -1.38 -23.32
CA GLY A 83 26.61 -0.47 -23.26
C GLY A 83 25.40 -1.03 -22.52
N GLN A 84 25.50 -2.23 -21.92
CA GLN A 84 24.45 -2.86 -21.15
C GLN A 84 24.34 -2.19 -19.78
N VAL A 85 23.11 -2.01 -19.28
CA VAL A 85 22.87 -1.40 -17.96
C VAL A 85 23.20 -2.41 -16.88
N ILE A 86 24.18 -2.12 -16.03
CA ILE A 86 24.62 -2.99 -14.92
C ILE A 86 24.11 -2.50 -13.55
N GLU A 87 23.68 -1.25 -13.45
CA GLU A 87 23.07 -0.71 -12.24
C GLU A 87 22.05 0.37 -12.61
N GLU A 88 20.91 0.38 -11.94
CA GLU A 88 19.93 1.47 -11.92
C GLU A 88 19.70 1.92 -10.47
N PHE A 89 19.59 3.23 -10.25
CA PHE A 89 19.35 3.78 -8.92
C PHE A 89 18.40 4.98 -8.98
N TYR A 90 17.40 5.01 -8.10
CA TYR A 90 16.29 5.97 -8.15
C TYR A 90 16.43 7.01 -7.03
N LEU A 91 16.27 8.28 -7.39
CA LEU A 91 16.47 9.42 -6.50
C LEU A 91 15.27 10.37 -6.51
N ASP A 92 15.00 11.00 -5.38
CA ASP A 92 14.06 12.12 -5.24
C ASP A 92 14.61 13.42 -5.88
N ALA A 93 13.81 14.49 -5.91
CA ALA A 93 14.23 15.77 -6.46
C ALA A 93 15.41 16.43 -5.72
N ALA A 94 15.64 16.05 -4.45
CA ALA A 94 16.78 16.51 -3.65
C ALA A 94 18.04 15.65 -3.83
N GLY A 95 17.96 14.56 -4.62
CA GLY A 95 19.05 13.64 -4.87
C GLY A 95 19.23 12.55 -3.80
N ASN A 96 18.25 12.34 -2.92
CA ASN A 96 18.27 11.24 -1.95
C ASN A 96 17.69 9.96 -2.55
N PRO A 97 18.14 8.77 -2.12
CA PRO A 97 17.54 7.49 -2.53
C PRO A 97 16.06 7.42 -2.18
N VAL A 98 15.22 7.02 -3.15
CA VAL A 98 13.77 6.82 -2.95
C VAL A 98 13.39 5.36 -3.22
N GLU A 99 12.48 4.83 -2.40
CA GLU A 99 11.99 3.46 -2.54
C GLU A 99 10.97 3.38 -3.70
N ARG A 100 11.29 2.58 -4.71
CA ARG A 100 10.35 2.20 -5.77
C ARG A 100 9.40 1.15 -5.24
N TYR A 101 8.11 1.40 -5.44
CA TYR A 101 7.02 0.54 -5.00
C TYR A 101 7.07 0.16 -3.50
N GLY A 102 7.72 1.00 -2.69
CA GLY A 102 7.88 0.80 -1.24
C GLY A 102 8.84 -0.34 -0.84
N ASP A 103 9.80 -0.71 -1.71
CA ASP A 103 10.68 -1.86 -1.44
C ASP A 103 12.18 -1.56 -1.68
N TYR A 104 12.60 -1.16 -2.89
CA TYR A 104 14.02 -1.03 -3.25
C TYR A 104 14.37 0.35 -3.81
N CYS A 105 15.63 0.78 -3.65
CA CYS A 105 16.13 2.06 -4.20
C CYS A 105 16.94 1.88 -5.50
N GLY A 106 17.32 0.65 -5.85
CA GLY A 106 18.04 0.38 -7.09
C GLY A 106 18.01 -1.09 -7.50
N ILE A 107 18.56 -1.35 -8.68
CA ILE A 107 18.64 -2.69 -9.28
C ILE A 107 20.04 -2.85 -9.88
N ALA A 108 20.72 -3.96 -9.59
CA ALA A 108 21.97 -4.34 -10.24
C ALA A 108 21.75 -5.53 -11.17
N TYR A 109 22.43 -5.52 -12.31
CA TYR A 109 22.37 -6.56 -13.32
C TYR A 109 23.74 -7.19 -13.53
N GLU A 110 23.78 -8.51 -13.60
CA GLU A 110 24.94 -9.30 -13.96
C GLU A 110 24.55 -10.20 -15.14
N TYR A 111 25.17 -9.93 -16.30
CA TYR A 111 24.90 -10.65 -17.53
C TYR A 111 25.87 -11.81 -17.68
N ASN A 112 25.33 -13.02 -17.72
CA ASN A 112 26.04 -14.27 -17.94
C ASN A 112 25.63 -14.84 -19.32
N ASP A 113 26.36 -15.85 -19.80
CA ASP A 113 25.99 -16.51 -21.06
C ASP A 113 24.66 -17.27 -20.89
N GLY A 114 23.59 -16.73 -21.48
CA GLY A 114 22.24 -17.28 -21.40
C GLY A 114 21.45 -16.95 -20.12
N ASP A 115 22.04 -16.30 -19.12
CA ASP A 115 21.37 -15.94 -17.87
C ASP A 115 21.62 -14.46 -17.49
N THR A 116 20.69 -13.85 -16.76
CA THR A 116 20.87 -12.53 -16.14
C THR A 116 20.50 -12.60 -14.67
N VAL A 117 21.41 -12.21 -13.80
CA VAL A 117 21.14 -12.10 -12.36
C VAL A 117 20.78 -10.66 -12.02
N ILE A 118 19.58 -10.49 -11.48
CA ILE A 118 19.00 -9.20 -11.09
C ILE A 118 19.01 -9.14 -9.56
N ARG A 119 19.63 -8.12 -8.97
CA ARG A 119 19.70 -7.91 -7.52
C ARG A 119 19.07 -6.59 -7.13
N TYR A 120 18.27 -6.59 -6.08
CA TYR A 120 17.59 -5.38 -5.61
C TYR A 120 18.40 -4.71 -4.50
N LEU A 121 18.57 -3.38 -4.62
CA LEU A 121 19.47 -2.60 -3.79
C LEU A 121 18.71 -1.68 -2.83
N GLY A 122 19.20 -1.57 -1.61
CA GLY A 122 18.74 -0.57 -0.64
C GLY A 122 19.34 0.81 -0.88
N ALA A 123 18.97 1.77 -0.02
CA ALA A 123 19.50 3.13 -0.04
C ALA A 123 21.04 3.20 0.10
N ASP A 124 21.66 2.17 0.68
CA ASP A 124 23.11 2.02 0.83
C ASP A 124 23.79 1.36 -0.39
N LYS A 125 23.04 1.14 -1.47
CA LYS A 125 23.46 0.45 -2.70
C LYS A 125 23.87 -1.01 -2.50
N LYS A 126 23.48 -1.65 -1.39
CA LYS A 126 23.77 -3.06 -1.16
C LYS A 126 22.53 -3.92 -1.44
N PRO A 127 22.71 -5.21 -1.81
CA PRO A 127 21.61 -6.13 -1.94
C PRO A 127 20.76 -6.19 -0.68
N MET A 128 19.43 -6.20 -0.85
CA MET A 128 18.47 -6.26 0.25
C MET A 128 17.41 -7.33 0.01
N MET A 129 16.82 -7.85 1.08
CA MET A 129 15.61 -8.69 0.99
C MET A 129 14.42 -7.80 0.65
N LEU A 130 13.71 -8.16 -0.40
CA LEU A 130 12.42 -7.56 -0.75
C LEU A 130 11.33 -8.02 0.21
N SER A 131 10.30 -7.19 0.29
CA SER A 131 8.99 -7.53 0.83
C SER A 131 8.47 -8.85 0.24
N SER A 132 8.71 -9.12 -1.05
CA SER A 132 8.30 -10.35 -1.74
C SER A 132 9.08 -11.63 -1.34
N GLY A 133 9.98 -11.55 -0.36
CA GLY A 133 10.60 -12.72 0.27
C GLY A 133 11.90 -13.20 -0.37
N TYR A 134 12.41 -12.50 -1.39
CA TYR A 134 13.66 -12.78 -2.10
C TYR A 134 14.51 -11.51 -2.26
N SER A 135 15.80 -11.65 -2.57
CA SER A 135 16.73 -10.54 -2.81
C SER A 135 17.23 -10.46 -4.26
N ALA A 136 17.20 -11.59 -4.96
CA ALA A 136 17.67 -11.69 -6.33
C ALA A 136 16.76 -12.55 -7.20
N VAL A 137 16.78 -12.28 -8.50
CA VAL A 137 16.15 -13.09 -9.55
C VAL A 137 17.25 -13.56 -10.48
N VAL A 138 17.33 -14.87 -10.75
CA VAL A 138 18.11 -15.40 -11.87
C VAL A 138 17.16 -15.66 -13.01
N ARG A 139 17.37 -14.95 -14.11
CA ARG A 139 16.55 -14.99 -15.32
C ARG A 139 17.28 -15.74 -16.43
N THR A 140 16.69 -16.81 -16.93
CA THR A 140 17.21 -17.54 -18.09
C THR A 140 16.66 -16.97 -19.39
N LEU A 141 17.54 -16.79 -20.36
CA LEU A 141 17.29 -16.20 -21.67
C LEU A 141 17.52 -17.25 -22.76
N VAL A 142 16.47 -17.57 -23.50
CA VAL A 142 16.56 -18.42 -24.70
C VAL A 142 16.23 -17.54 -25.90
N GLU A 143 17.16 -17.44 -26.86
CA GLU A 143 17.02 -16.55 -28.03
C GLU A 143 16.72 -15.08 -27.64
N GLY A 144 17.27 -14.63 -26.51
CA GLY A 144 17.07 -13.27 -25.98
C GLY A 144 15.72 -13.06 -25.28
N LYS A 145 14.85 -14.08 -25.18
CA LYS A 145 13.57 -14.03 -24.47
C LYS A 145 13.70 -14.63 -23.07
N ALA A 146 13.09 -13.96 -22.09
CA ALA A 146 13.09 -14.41 -20.70
C ALA A 146 12.18 -15.64 -20.52
N THR A 147 12.78 -16.82 -20.39
CA THR A 147 12.04 -18.09 -20.27
C THR A 147 11.75 -18.43 -18.81
N ASP A 148 12.75 -18.42 -17.94
CA ASP A 148 12.58 -18.74 -16.52
C ASP A 148 13.06 -17.60 -15.63
N ASP A 149 12.35 -17.35 -14.52
CA ASP A 149 12.83 -16.51 -13.42
C ASP A 149 12.81 -17.35 -12.13
N PHE A 150 13.93 -17.46 -11.42
CA PHE A 150 14.03 -18.12 -10.10
C PHE A 150 14.47 -17.14 -9.02
N TYR A 151 13.97 -17.33 -7.80
CA TYR A 151 14.15 -16.41 -6.69
C TYR A 151 15.18 -16.91 -5.67
N TYR A 152 16.02 -15.98 -5.21
CA TYR A 152 17.14 -16.28 -4.32
C TYR A 152 17.22 -15.30 -3.16
N ASP A 153 17.72 -15.78 -2.02
CA ASP A 153 18.04 -14.96 -0.86
C ASP A 153 19.35 -14.16 -1.03
N LEU A 154 19.76 -13.43 0.01
CA LEU A 154 21.02 -12.65 0.03
C LEU A 154 22.28 -13.51 -0.14
N ASN A 155 22.20 -14.81 0.15
CA ASN A 155 23.30 -15.77 0.02
C ASN A 155 23.25 -16.54 -1.30
N MET A 156 22.39 -16.11 -2.24
CA MET A 156 22.13 -16.81 -3.50
C MET A 156 21.66 -18.26 -3.30
N GLN A 157 20.91 -18.54 -2.23
CA GLN A 157 20.20 -19.81 -2.03
C GLN A 157 18.74 -19.68 -2.54
N PRO A 158 18.20 -20.69 -3.23
CA PRO A 158 16.81 -20.68 -3.67
C PRO A 158 15.85 -20.45 -2.50
N VAL A 159 14.85 -19.60 -2.68
CA VAL A 159 13.87 -19.28 -1.63
C VAL A 159 12.47 -19.19 -2.21
N GLN A 160 11.49 -19.69 -1.47
CA GLN A 160 10.08 -19.52 -1.81
C GLN A 160 9.67 -18.06 -1.63
N CYS A 161 9.11 -17.44 -2.66
CA CYS A 161 8.53 -16.09 -2.56
C CYS A 161 7.20 -16.11 -1.79
N THR A 162 6.67 -14.93 -1.46
CA THR A 162 5.38 -14.80 -0.76
C THR A 162 4.19 -15.37 -1.53
N GLY A 163 4.32 -15.50 -2.86
CA GLY A 163 3.36 -16.16 -3.74
C GLY A 163 3.32 -17.68 -3.63
N GLY A 164 4.22 -18.29 -2.84
CA GLY A 164 4.24 -19.74 -2.60
C GLY A 164 5.02 -20.55 -3.64
N TYR A 165 5.84 -19.92 -4.47
CA TYR A 165 6.63 -20.58 -5.52
C TYR A 165 8.09 -20.10 -5.51
N TYR A 166 9.00 -20.88 -6.10
CA TYR A 166 10.44 -20.59 -6.18
C TYR A 166 10.84 -19.90 -7.48
N GLY A 167 9.98 -19.99 -8.50
CA GLY A 167 10.21 -19.36 -9.79
C GLY A 167 9.00 -19.45 -10.70
N LEU A 168 9.15 -18.94 -11.91
CA LEU A 168 8.13 -19.02 -12.95
C LEU A 168 8.77 -19.32 -14.31
N HIS A 169 8.00 -19.98 -15.16
CA HIS A 169 8.29 -20.24 -16.57
C HIS A 169 7.35 -19.43 -17.46
N ARG A 170 7.86 -18.86 -18.55
CA ARG A 170 7.10 -18.11 -19.55
C ARG A 170 7.09 -18.87 -20.87
N GLU A 171 5.90 -19.05 -21.40
CA GLU A 171 5.68 -19.60 -22.74
C GLU A 171 5.40 -18.46 -23.72
N TYR A 172 5.88 -18.61 -24.94
CA TYR A 172 5.72 -17.63 -26.01
C TYR A 172 4.98 -18.25 -27.19
N ASP A 173 4.08 -17.49 -27.79
CA ASP A 173 3.42 -17.87 -29.02
C ASP A 173 4.34 -17.73 -30.25
N GLU A 174 3.82 -18.10 -31.43
CA GLU A 174 4.55 -18.00 -32.71
C GLU A 174 4.94 -16.55 -33.06
N GLN A 175 4.23 -15.56 -32.52
CA GLN A 175 4.52 -14.13 -32.69
C GLN A 175 5.58 -13.63 -31.68
N GLY A 176 6.03 -14.49 -30.78
CA GLY A 176 7.00 -14.17 -29.74
C GLY A 176 6.42 -13.36 -28.58
N LEU A 177 5.10 -13.33 -28.43
CA LEU A 177 4.42 -12.71 -27.29
C LEU A 177 4.23 -13.76 -26.19
N ASN A 178 4.39 -13.34 -24.94
CA ASN A 178 4.17 -14.23 -23.80
C ASN A 178 2.68 -14.65 -23.76
N CYS A 179 2.40 -15.95 -23.87
CA CYS A 179 1.06 -16.51 -23.89
C CYS A 179 0.68 -17.21 -22.57
N ALA A 180 1.66 -17.66 -21.77
CA ALA A 180 1.40 -18.30 -20.47
C ALA A 180 2.52 -18.11 -19.45
N ILE A 181 2.15 -18.19 -18.18
CA ILE A 181 3.07 -18.26 -17.04
C ILE A 181 2.72 -19.48 -16.19
N THR A 182 3.74 -20.30 -15.91
CA THR A 182 3.66 -21.46 -15.01
C THR A 182 4.50 -21.21 -13.76
N TYR A 183 3.92 -21.35 -12.58
CA TYR A 183 4.62 -21.19 -11.30
C TYR A 183 5.29 -22.50 -10.90
N LEU A 184 6.53 -22.40 -10.42
CA LEU A 184 7.41 -23.56 -10.20
C LEU A 184 7.83 -23.71 -8.73
N ASP A 185 7.93 -24.96 -8.28
CA ASP A 185 8.55 -25.32 -7.00
C ASP A 185 10.09 -25.31 -7.07
N GLU A 186 10.73 -25.67 -5.97
CA GLU A 186 12.20 -25.78 -5.87
C GLU A 186 12.79 -26.79 -6.87
N ASN A 187 12.01 -27.80 -7.29
CA ASN A 187 12.41 -28.83 -8.25
C ASN A 187 12.03 -28.47 -9.70
N ARG A 188 11.62 -27.22 -9.95
CA ARG A 188 11.18 -26.72 -11.26
C ARG A 188 9.92 -27.44 -11.79
N GLN A 189 9.08 -27.94 -10.91
CA GLN A 189 7.80 -28.56 -11.27
C GLN A 189 6.64 -27.57 -11.04
N PRO A 190 5.56 -27.62 -11.84
CA PRO A 190 4.39 -26.78 -11.64
C PRO A 190 3.82 -26.91 -10.22
N VAL A 191 3.54 -25.79 -9.57
CA VAL A 191 2.97 -25.73 -8.21
C VAL A 191 1.82 -24.74 -8.13
N ILE A 192 0.79 -25.07 -7.34
CA ILE A 192 -0.32 -24.16 -7.08
C ILE A 192 0.20 -23.00 -6.23
N CYS A 193 0.16 -21.79 -6.78
CA CYS A 193 0.52 -20.59 -6.04
C CYS A 193 -0.58 -20.22 -5.02
N THR A 194 -0.29 -19.28 -4.14
CA THR A 194 -1.25 -18.80 -3.11
C THR A 194 -2.52 -18.16 -3.69
N SER A 195 -2.55 -17.88 -5.00
CA SER A 195 -3.74 -17.42 -5.73
C SER A 195 -4.66 -18.56 -6.19
N GLY A 196 -4.30 -19.82 -5.97
CA GLY A 196 -5.16 -20.99 -6.21
C GLY A 196 -4.97 -21.69 -7.57
N TYR A 197 -3.96 -21.31 -8.35
CA TYR A 197 -3.68 -21.91 -9.66
C TYR A 197 -2.16 -22.08 -9.89
N ALA A 198 -1.77 -22.97 -10.81
CA ALA A 198 -0.37 -23.22 -11.15
C ALA A 198 0.03 -22.55 -12.47
N VAL A 199 -0.92 -22.40 -13.38
CA VAL A 199 -0.68 -21.80 -14.70
C VAL A 199 -1.71 -20.70 -14.94
N LYS A 200 -1.27 -19.60 -15.54
CA LYS A 200 -2.18 -18.64 -16.16
C LYS A 200 -1.84 -18.37 -17.61
N THR A 201 -2.86 -18.23 -18.44
CA THR A 201 -2.72 -17.91 -19.87
C THR A 201 -3.33 -16.55 -20.17
N TYR A 202 -2.76 -15.82 -21.13
CA TYR A 202 -3.24 -14.49 -21.51
C TYR A 202 -4.24 -14.54 -22.66
N LEU A 203 -5.31 -13.77 -22.54
CA LEU A 203 -6.23 -13.44 -23.63
C LEU A 203 -5.81 -12.11 -24.23
N ARG A 204 -5.66 -12.05 -25.56
CA ARG A 204 -5.23 -10.86 -26.28
C ARG A 204 -6.24 -10.45 -27.34
N ASP A 205 -6.34 -9.15 -27.58
CA ASP A 205 -7.08 -8.60 -28.73
C ASP A 205 -6.24 -8.67 -30.02
N SER A 206 -6.83 -8.20 -31.13
CA SER A 206 -6.16 -8.16 -32.44
C SER A 206 -4.92 -7.25 -32.49
N GLU A 207 -4.74 -6.36 -31.50
CA GLU A 207 -3.58 -5.49 -31.39
C GLU A 207 -2.47 -6.10 -30.52
N GLY A 208 -2.70 -7.31 -29.98
CA GLY A 208 -1.77 -8.01 -29.10
C GLY A 208 -1.84 -7.53 -27.64
N THR A 209 -2.79 -6.67 -27.28
CA THR A 209 -2.96 -6.18 -25.92
C THR A 209 -3.62 -7.23 -25.04
N VAL A 210 -3.12 -7.42 -23.81
CA VAL A 210 -3.76 -8.35 -22.85
C VAL A 210 -5.10 -7.76 -22.39
N ILE A 211 -6.18 -8.45 -22.77
CA ILE A 211 -7.57 -8.14 -22.42
C ILE A 211 -8.13 -9.10 -21.36
N GLY A 212 -7.36 -10.10 -20.92
CA GLY A 212 -7.78 -11.00 -19.86
C GLY A 212 -6.81 -12.13 -19.58
N GLU A 213 -7.17 -12.99 -18.65
CA GLU A 213 -6.41 -14.19 -18.28
C GLU A 213 -7.31 -15.36 -17.85
N ARG A 214 -6.76 -16.58 -17.90
CA ARG A 214 -7.43 -17.84 -17.50
C ARG A 214 -6.51 -18.67 -16.61
N TYR A 215 -7.08 -19.43 -15.68
CA TYR A 215 -6.35 -20.14 -14.63
C TYR A 215 -6.47 -21.65 -14.75
N PHE A 216 -5.35 -22.35 -14.56
CA PHE A 216 -5.25 -23.80 -14.67
C PHE A 216 -4.44 -24.41 -13.53
N ASP A 217 -4.77 -25.66 -13.20
CA ASP A 217 -4.03 -26.48 -12.24
C ASP A 217 -2.73 -27.04 -12.86
N THR A 218 -2.01 -27.85 -12.09
CA THR A 218 -0.76 -28.48 -12.51
C THR A 218 -0.93 -29.53 -13.62
N GLU A 219 -2.17 -29.96 -13.89
CA GLU A 219 -2.52 -30.89 -14.97
C GLU A 219 -3.04 -30.16 -16.22
N GLY A 220 -3.07 -28.82 -16.20
CA GLY A 220 -3.59 -27.99 -17.29
C GLY A 220 -5.12 -27.95 -17.37
N LYS A 221 -5.84 -28.34 -16.31
CA LYS A 221 -7.30 -28.23 -16.26
C LYS A 221 -7.72 -26.88 -15.67
N PRO A 222 -8.80 -26.24 -16.18
CA PRO A 222 -9.29 -25.00 -15.60
C PRO A 222 -9.59 -25.15 -14.11
N VAL A 223 -9.10 -24.22 -13.29
CA VAL A 223 -9.25 -24.24 -11.82
C VAL A 223 -9.72 -22.89 -11.29
N LYS A 224 -10.40 -22.89 -10.14
CA LYS A 224 -10.79 -21.67 -9.44
C LYS A 224 -9.60 -21.06 -8.73
N SER A 225 -9.45 -19.74 -8.83
CA SER A 225 -8.58 -18.96 -7.96
C SER A 225 -9.15 -18.86 -6.54
N SER A 226 -8.38 -18.28 -5.62
CA SER A 226 -8.80 -17.99 -4.24
C SER A 226 -10.05 -17.10 -4.14
N LEU A 227 -10.30 -16.24 -5.13
CA LEU A 227 -11.48 -15.38 -5.20
C LEU A 227 -12.71 -16.08 -5.85
N GLY A 228 -12.52 -17.28 -6.41
CA GLY A 228 -13.59 -18.18 -6.87
C GLY A 228 -13.81 -18.22 -8.37
N GLN A 229 -13.11 -17.38 -9.14
CA GLN A 229 -13.19 -17.30 -10.60
C GLN A 229 -12.16 -18.20 -11.31
N TYR A 230 -12.40 -18.51 -12.59
CA TYR A 230 -11.48 -19.26 -13.48
C TYR A 230 -10.68 -18.35 -14.42
N GLY A 231 -10.86 -17.04 -14.31
CA GLY A 231 -10.19 -16.06 -15.17
C GLY A 231 -10.81 -14.68 -15.03
N GLU A 232 -10.25 -13.73 -15.77
CA GLU A 232 -10.58 -12.31 -15.69
C GLU A 232 -10.57 -11.69 -17.10
N LEU A 233 -11.44 -10.70 -17.32
CA LEU A 233 -11.38 -9.79 -18.47
C LEU A 233 -11.15 -8.36 -18.00
N TYR A 234 -10.34 -7.62 -18.76
CA TYR A 234 -9.91 -6.27 -18.45
C TYR A 234 -10.50 -5.25 -19.42
N GLN A 235 -11.00 -4.15 -18.88
CA GLN A 235 -11.17 -2.91 -19.62
C GLN A 235 -10.21 -1.86 -19.06
N ARG A 236 -9.72 -0.98 -19.93
CA ARG A 236 -8.72 0.01 -19.58
C ARG A 236 -9.28 1.42 -19.71
N ASP A 237 -8.78 2.33 -18.87
CA ASP A 237 -9.00 3.76 -19.03
C ASP A 237 -8.15 4.36 -20.16
N GLU A 238 -8.29 5.66 -20.39
CA GLU A 238 -7.55 6.40 -21.41
C GLU A 238 -6.03 6.40 -21.18
N GLN A 239 -5.58 6.15 -19.94
CA GLN A 239 -4.17 6.03 -19.57
C GLN A 239 -3.65 4.58 -19.66
N GLY A 240 -4.47 3.65 -20.16
CA GLY A 240 -4.11 2.23 -20.32
C GLY A 240 -4.15 1.43 -19.01
N ARG A 241 -4.65 2.00 -17.91
CA ARG A 241 -4.76 1.33 -16.60
C ARG A 241 -6.06 0.54 -16.54
N ILE A 242 -6.10 -0.55 -15.76
CA ILE A 242 -7.28 -1.42 -15.67
C ILE A 242 -8.41 -0.72 -14.90
N SER A 243 -9.39 -0.18 -15.61
CA SER A 243 -10.56 0.50 -15.05
C SER A 243 -11.70 -0.47 -14.69
N GLN A 244 -11.72 -1.66 -15.28
CA GLN A 244 -12.72 -2.68 -14.97
C GLN A 244 -12.13 -4.08 -15.06
N ILE A 245 -12.52 -4.94 -14.10
CA ILE A 245 -12.28 -6.39 -14.11
C ILE A 245 -13.63 -7.10 -14.13
N THR A 246 -13.80 -8.03 -15.06
CA THR A 246 -14.96 -8.93 -15.12
C THR A 246 -14.50 -10.35 -14.83
N TYR A 247 -15.09 -10.98 -13.81
CA TYR A 247 -14.67 -12.30 -13.35
C TYR A 247 -15.39 -13.41 -14.13
N LEU A 248 -14.65 -14.45 -14.51
CA LEU A 248 -15.12 -15.47 -15.43
C LEU A 248 -15.33 -16.84 -14.77
N GLY A 249 -16.35 -17.56 -15.24
CA GLY A 249 -16.59 -18.97 -14.95
C GLY A 249 -15.71 -19.90 -15.78
N ALA A 250 -15.81 -21.21 -15.53
CA ALA A 250 -15.08 -22.23 -16.29
C ALA A 250 -15.39 -22.16 -17.80
N ASP A 251 -16.65 -21.85 -18.12
CA ASP A 251 -17.15 -21.64 -19.49
C ASP A 251 -16.65 -20.35 -20.16
N GLY A 252 -16.02 -19.45 -19.40
CA GLY A 252 -15.54 -18.16 -19.90
C GLY A 252 -16.58 -17.05 -19.89
N ASN A 253 -17.78 -17.30 -19.35
CA ASN A 253 -18.80 -16.28 -19.18
C ASN A 253 -18.65 -15.55 -17.83
N PRO A 254 -19.15 -14.32 -17.69
CA PRO A 254 -19.15 -13.61 -16.41
C PRO A 254 -19.81 -14.43 -15.30
N THR A 255 -19.13 -14.58 -14.16
CA THR A 255 -19.63 -15.34 -13.01
C THR A 255 -19.35 -14.63 -11.70
N PRO A 256 -20.22 -14.76 -10.68
CA PRO A 256 -19.97 -14.19 -9.37
C PRO A 256 -18.74 -14.80 -8.68
N THR A 257 -17.95 -13.94 -8.03
CA THR A 257 -16.89 -14.34 -7.08
C THR A 257 -17.48 -14.99 -5.82
N ASN A 258 -16.62 -15.53 -4.95
CA ASN A 258 -17.02 -16.01 -3.62
C ASN A 258 -17.70 -14.92 -2.76
N ALA A 259 -17.43 -13.65 -3.05
CA ALA A 259 -18.06 -12.51 -2.38
C ALA A 259 -19.38 -12.07 -3.04
N GLY A 260 -19.75 -12.64 -4.20
CA GLY A 260 -21.05 -12.44 -4.86
C GLY A 260 -21.10 -11.41 -5.97
N TYR A 261 -20.04 -10.63 -6.21
CA TYR A 261 -19.98 -9.67 -7.32
C TYR A 261 -19.33 -10.28 -8.57
N THR A 262 -19.70 -9.80 -9.76
CA THR A 262 -19.21 -10.29 -11.07
C THR A 262 -18.28 -9.28 -11.76
N VAL A 263 -18.45 -7.99 -11.48
CA VAL A 263 -17.66 -6.91 -12.07
C VAL A 263 -17.11 -6.02 -10.95
N MET A 264 -15.84 -5.64 -11.07
CA MET A 264 -15.21 -4.62 -10.24
C MET A 264 -14.77 -3.45 -11.12
N LYS A 265 -15.17 -2.23 -10.78
CA LYS A 265 -14.69 -1.01 -11.44
C LYS A 265 -13.73 -0.26 -10.52
N ARG A 266 -12.60 0.18 -11.06
CA ARG A 266 -11.54 0.85 -10.33
C ARG A 266 -11.33 2.27 -10.82
N THR A 267 -11.15 3.19 -9.88
CA THR A 267 -10.63 4.53 -10.14
C THR A 267 -9.22 4.66 -9.60
N TYR A 268 -8.50 5.65 -10.12
CA TYR A 268 -7.10 5.91 -9.77
C TYR A 268 -6.94 7.37 -9.39
N HIS A 269 -6.04 7.61 -8.45
CA HIS A 269 -5.52 8.94 -8.18
C HIS A 269 -4.64 9.44 -9.33
N ARG A 270 -4.28 10.73 -9.27
CA ARG A 270 -3.39 11.36 -10.24
C ARG A 270 -2.01 10.70 -10.31
N ASP A 271 -1.50 10.20 -9.19
CA ASP A 271 -0.25 9.42 -9.11
C ASP A 271 -0.37 7.96 -9.58
N GLY A 272 -1.54 7.54 -10.09
CA GLY A 272 -1.77 6.19 -10.59
C GLY A 272 -1.99 5.14 -9.51
N THR A 273 -1.99 5.51 -8.22
CA THR A 273 -2.41 4.60 -7.16
C THR A 273 -3.93 4.36 -7.22
N ALA A 274 -4.38 3.16 -6.85
CA ALA A 274 -5.80 2.83 -6.88
C ALA A 274 -6.56 3.61 -5.79
N ASP A 275 -7.59 4.35 -6.17
CA ASP A 275 -8.41 5.18 -5.27
C ASP A 275 -9.62 4.39 -4.77
N THR A 276 -10.53 3.99 -5.68
CA THR A 276 -11.73 3.24 -5.31
C THR A 276 -11.91 1.97 -6.12
N ASP A 277 -12.52 0.95 -5.51
CA ASP A 277 -13.09 -0.21 -6.19
C ASP A 277 -14.58 -0.29 -5.87
N MET A 278 -15.44 -0.37 -6.89
CA MET A 278 -16.88 -0.54 -6.78
C MET A 278 -17.31 -1.88 -7.37
N TYR A 279 -18.28 -2.54 -6.74
CA TYR A 279 -18.68 -3.92 -7.05
C TYR A 279 -20.07 -3.96 -7.70
N PHE A 280 -20.21 -4.78 -8.74
CA PHE A 280 -21.43 -4.88 -9.54
C PHE A 280 -21.78 -6.34 -9.87
N ASP A 281 -23.04 -6.59 -10.17
CA ASP A 281 -23.51 -7.86 -10.74
C ASP A 281 -23.18 -7.95 -12.24
N ALA A 282 -23.60 -9.04 -12.88
CA ALA A 282 -23.39 -9.26 -14.32
C ALA A 282 -24.18 -8.27 -15.20
N ASP A 283 -25.28 -7.71 -14.69
CA ASP A 283 -26.14 -6.74 -15.39
C ASP A 283 -25.64 -5.29 -15.21
N GLY A 284 -24.61 -5.08 -14.37
CA GLY A 284 -24.03 -3.78 -14.08
C GLY A 284 -24.72 -3.01 -12.96
N ASN A 285 -25.58 -3.65 -12.16
CA ASN A 285 -26.17 -3.03 -10.98
C ASN A 285 -25.19 -3.09 -9.79
N PRO A 286 -25.12 -2.04 -8.94
CA PRO A 286 -24.27 -2.05 -7.74
C PRO A 286 -24.64 -3.20 -6.79
N MET A 287 -23.63 -3.96 -6.37
CA MET A 287 -23.79 -5.12 -5.49
C MET A 287 -23.38 -4.80 -4.06
N VAL A 288 -24.23 -5.17 -3.10
CA VAL A 288 -23.95 -5.06 -1.67
C VAL A 288 -23.22 -6.32 -1.17
N LEU A 289 -22.11 -6.13 -0.48
CA LEU A 289 -21.34 -7.20 0.13
C LEU A 289 -21.68 -7.38 1.62
N SER A 290 -21.02 -8.33 2.28
CA SER A 290 -21.33 -8.80 3.65
C SER A 290 -21.36 -7.71 4.73
N LYS A 291 -20.59 -6.61 4.57
CA LYS A 291 -20.58 -5.48 5.52
C LYS A 291 -21.49 -4.32 5.08
N GLY A 292 -22.38 -4.55 4.11
CA GLY A 292 -23.28 -3.53 3.58
C GLY A 292 -22.64 -2.57 2.56
N GLN A 293 -21.36 -2.78 2.22
CA GLN A 293 -20.61 -1.95 1.31
C GLN A 293 -20.89 -2.30 -0.16
N HIS A 294 -20.85 -1.29 -1.03
CA HIS A 294 -20.89 -1.44 -2.49
C HIS A 294 -19.53 -1.20 -3.14
N GLY A 295 -18.56 -0.75 -2.34
CA GLY A 295 -17.19 -0.52 -2.77
C GLY A 295 -16.27 -0.28 -1.59
N ILE A 296 -15.00 -0.04 -1.92
CA ILE A 296 -13.96 0.36 -0.98
C ILE A 296 -13.21 1.57 -1.55
N LYS A 297 -12.76 2.46 -0.66
CA LYS A 297 -11.81 3.52 -0.94
C LYS A 297 -10.53 3.26 -0.17
N ARG A 298 -9.39 3.34 -0.86
CA ARG A 298 -8.08 3.22 -0.27
C ARG A 298 -7.65 4.58 0.26
N SER A 299 -7.18 4.61 1.49
CA SER A 299 -6.60 5.82 2.11
C SER A 299 -5.37 5.40 2.90
N GLY A 300 -4.20 5.57 2.30
CA GLY A 300 -2.95 5.01 2.81
C GLY A 300 -3.04 3.49 2.96
N LYS A 301 -2.82 2.99 4.17
CA LYS A 301 -2.91 1.55 4.49
C LYS A 301 -4.30 1.07 4.88
N VAL A 302 -5.31 1.94 4.83
CA VAL A 302 -6.66 1.67 5.33
C VAL A 302 -7.66 1.61 4.18
N ASN A 303 -8.59 0.66 4.26
CA ASN A 303 -9.74 0.58 3.35
C ASN A 303 -11.01 1.07 4.04
N LEU A 304 -11.67 2.06 3.44
CA LEU A 304 -12.95 2.60 3.88
C LEU A 304 -14.07 2.04 3.00
N LEU A 305 -15.14 1.57 3.63
CA LEU A 305 -16.34 1.04 2.98
C LEU A 305 -17.17 2.17 2.33
N LEU A 306 -17.63 1.94 1.11
CA LEU A 306 -18.40 2.89 0.32
C LEU A 306 -19.87 2.45 0.16
N ASP A 307 -20.77 3.44 0.12
CA ASP A 307 -22.16 3.23 -0.25
C ASP A 307 -22.33 3.07 -1.77
N LYS A 308 -23.57 2.85 -2.22
CA LYS A 308 -23.89 2.66 -3.64
C LYS A 308 -23.53 3.85 -4.55
N ASN A 309 -23.35 5.03 -3.99
CA ASN A 309 -23.01 6.25 -4.72
C ASN A 309 -21.50 6.56 -4.66
N GLY A 310 -20.71 5.73 -3.97
CA GLY A 310 -19.27 5.94 -3.79
C GLY A 310 -18.90 6.85 -2.61
N TYR A 311 -19.84 7.17 -1.70
CA TYR A 311 -19.54 7.94 -0.50
C TYR A 311 -19.11 7.04 0.66
N VAL A 312 -18.19 7.53 1.50
CA VAL A 312 -17.74 6.81 2.69
C VAL A 312 -18.92 6.60 3.64
N MET A 313 -19.22 5.33 3.96
CA MET A 313 -20.33 4.96 4.83
C MET A 313 -20.08 5.40 6.28
N LEU A 314 -21.13 5.84 6.98
CA LEU A 314 -21.11 5.98 8.43
C LEU A 314 -21.38 4.61 9.09
N CYS A 315 -20.36 3.76 9.16
CA CYS A 315 -20.42 2.45 9.80
C CYS A 315 -19.30 2.26 10.83
N VAL A 316 -19.47 1.28 11.72
CA VAL A 316 -18.50 0.98 12.79
C VAL A 316 -17.14 0.64 12.17
N ASP A 317 -17.09 -0.19 11.12
CA ASP A 317 -15.84 -0.51 10.41
C ASP A 317 -15.10 0.76 9.95
N ASN A 318 -15.77 1.71 9.32
CA ASN A 318 -15.13 2.94 8.85
C ASN A 318 -14.67 3.86 9.98
N ILE A 319 -15.44 3.94 11.07
CA ILE A 319 -15.05 4.72 12.23
C ILE A 319 -13.80 4.10 12.88
N LEU A 320 -13.76 2.77 13.00
CA LEU A 320 -12.63 2.07 13.62
C LEU A 320 -11.40 2.05 12.70
N ASN A 321 -11.58 1.86 11.41
CA ASN A 321 -10.52 1.85 10.41
C ASN A 321 -9.96 3.26 10.19
N GLY A 322 -10.83 4.26 10.04
CA GLY A 322 -10.43 5.65 9.82
C GLY A 322 -9.93 6.37 11.08
N PHE A 323 -10.53 6.05 12.25
CA PHE A 323 -10.19 6.66 13.53
C PHE A 323 -10.00 5.60 14.64
N PRO A 324 -8.88 4.85 14.63
CA PRO A 324 -8.67 3.75 15.58
C PRO A 324 -8.79 4.16 17.07
N PHE A 325 -8.45 5.42 17.40
CA PHE A 325 -8.59 5.94 18.75
C PHE A 325 -10.04 5.96 19.29
N MET A 326 -11.05 5.81 18.43
CA MET A 326 -12.46 5.74 18.83
C MET A 326 -12.75 4.53 19.74
N VAL A 327 -11.94 3.47 19.70
CA VAL A 327 -12.02 2.34 20.64
C VAL A 327 -11.74 2.80 22.07
N VAL A 328 -10.73 3.64 22.26
CA VAL A 328 -10.35 4.20 23.57
C VAL A 328 -11.49 5.06 24.13
N ILE A 329 -12.05 5.92 23.28
CA ILE A 329 -13.17 6.81 23.66
C ILE A 329 -14.39 5.98 24.05
N SER A 330 -14.73 4.97 23.24
CA SER A 330 -15.86 4.08 23.50
C SER A 330 -15.67 3.29 24.79
N GLY A 331 -14.48 2.72 25.01
CA GLY A 331 -14.13 2.03 26.26
C GLY A 331 -14.28 2.92 27.48
N CYS A 332 -13.81 4.18 27.41
CA CYS A 332 -14.01 5.18 28.46
C CYS A 332 -15.48 5.48 28.72
N VAL A 333 -16.28 5.69 27.67
CA VAL A 333 -17.72 5.96 27.75
C VAL A 333 -18.46 4.78 28.40
N ILE A 334 -18.18 3.55 27.98
CA ILE A 334 -18.81 2.35 28.56
C ILE A 334 -18.41 2.20 30.03
N CYS A 335 -17.13 2.41 30.38
CA CYS A 335 -16.70 2.42 31.79
C CYS A 335 -17.47 3.46 32.60
N LEU A 336 -17.63 4.67 32.06
CA LEU A 336 -18.37 5.75 32.72
C LEU A 336 -19.86 5.42 32.86
N LEU A 337 -20.51 4.85 31.84
CA LEU A 337 -21.90 4.37 31.90
C LEU A 337 -22.07 3.30 32.97
N ILE A 338 -21.18 2.30 32.99
CA ILE A 338 -21.13 1.27 34.05
C ILE A 338 -21.02 1.94 35.42
N LEU A 339 -20.21 3.01 35.57
CA LEU A 339 -19.98 3.72 36.82
C LEU A 339 -21.07 4.75 37.22
N LEU A 340 -21.92 5.19 36.30
CA LEU A 340 -23.01 6.12 36.57
C LEU A 340 -24.37 5.43 36.77
N LEU A 341 -24.67 4.38 36.00
CA LEU A 341 -25.98 3.72 36.00
C LEU A 341 -26.33 3.11 37.37
N PRO A 342 -27.62 2.84 37.67
CA PRO A 342 -28.02 2.07 38.85
C PRO A 342 -27.36 0.68 38.88
N LYS A 343 -27.13 0.12 40.08
CA LYS A 343 -26.43 -1.17 40.22
C LYS A 343 -27.04 -2.30 39.37
N LYS A 344 -28.38 -2.39 39.30
CA LYS A 344 -29.09 -3.39 38.48
C LYS A 344 -28.79 -3.24 36.98
N MET A 345 -28.81 -2.00 36.47
CA MET A 345 -28.50 -1.72 35.06
C MET A 345 -27.01 -1.93 34.73
N SER A 346 -26.12 -1.64 35.68
CA SER A 346 -24.70 -1.94 35.53
C SER A 346 -24.44 -3.44 35.46
N VAL A 347 -25.16 -4.28 36.22
CA VAL A 347 -25.07 -5.75 36.09
C VAL A 347 -25.48 -6.19 34.69
N PHE A 348 -26.62 -5.68 34.20
CA PHE A 348 -27.08 -5.97 32.84
C PHE A 348 -26.08 -5.54 31.77
N LEU A 349 -25.55 -4.32 31.86
CA LEU A 349 -24.56 -3.79 30.91
C LEU A 349 -23.26 -4.59 30.93
N THR A 350 -22.75 -4.96 32.12
CA THR A 350 -21.55 -5.81 32.23
C THR A 350 -21.80 -7.21 31.67
N ALA A 351 -22.98 -7.81 31.89
CA ALA A 351 -23.32 -9.10 31.32
C ALA A 351 -23.43 -9.04 29.79
N ALA A 352 -24.10 -8.02 29.25
CA ALA A 352 -24.16 -7.77 27.81
C ALA A 352 -22.77 -7.57 27.21
N TYR A 353 -21.87 -6.88 27.92
CA TYR A 353 -20.50 -6.67 27.49
C TYR A 353 -19.66 -7.95 27.50
N VAL A 354 -19.89 -8.87 28.44
CA VAL A 354 -19.27 -10.21 28.41
C VAL A 354 -19.70 -10.97 27.15
N VAL A 355 -20.99 -10.92 26.80
CA VAL A 355 -21.49 -11.53 25.55
C VAL A 355 -20.84 -10.88 24.33
N PHE A 356 -20.71 -9.55 24.33
CA PHE A 356 -20.01 -8.82 23.27
C PHE A 356 -18.54 -9.27 23.13
N ILE A 357 -17.78 -9.38 24.22
CA ILE A 357 -16.39 -9.88 24.17
C ILE A 357 -16.35 -11.28 23.57
N LEU A 358 -17.20 -12.21 24.03
CA LEU A 358 -17.23 -13.57 23.51
C LEU A 358 -17.62 -13.62 22.02
N TYR A 359 -18.54 -12.75 21.60
CA TYR A 359 -18.93 -12.63 20.20
C TYR A 359 -17.77 -12.13 19.33
N GLU A 360 -17.12 -11.03 19.72
CA GLU A 360 -15.99 -10.46 18.98
C GLU A 360 -14.79 -11.41 18.93
N THR A 361 -14.51 -12.10 20.03
CA THR A 361 -13.32 -12.97 20.15
C THR A 361 -13.50 -14.36 19.56
N LEU A 362 -14.73 -14.89 19.45
CA LEU A 362 -14.98 -16.27 19.00
C LEU A 362 -15.85 -16.40 17.75
N MET A 363 -16.83 -15.51 17.53
CA MET A 363 -17.85 -15.67 16.47
C MET A 363 -17.59 -14.82 15.23
N PHE A 364 -16.90 -13.70 15.36
CA PHE A 364 -16.69 -12.73 14.27
C PHE A 364 -15.35 -12.87 13.53
N ARG A 365 -14.49 -13.83 13.92
CA ARG A 365 -13.22 -14.09 13.22
C ARG A 365 -13.43 -15.07 12.06
N GLU A 366 -12.90 -14.72 10.89
CA GLU A 366 -12.89 -15.59 9.71
C GLU A 366 -12.15 -16.89 10.03
N THR A 367 -12.74 -18.03 9.65
CA THR A 367 -12.10 -19.34 9.73
C THR A 367 -11.03 -19.42 8.64
N GLY A 368 -9.79 -19.11 9.00
CA GLY A 368 -8.61 -19.23 8.14
C GLY A 368 -7.48 -19.91 8.90
N ASP A 369 -6.66 -20.67 8.18
CA ASP A 369 -5.58 -21.55 8.64
C ASP A 369 -5.21 -21.40 10.12
N ALA A 370 -5.39 -22.48 10.89
CA ALA A 370 -5.05 -22.57 12.30
C ALA A 370 -3.58 -22.15 12.54
N ARG A 371 -3.37 -20.87 12.86
CA ARG A 371 -2.07 -20.30 13.22
C ARG A 371 -2.08 -20.04 14.73
N THR A 372 -0.99 -20.42 15.39
CA THR A 372 -0.82 -20.25 16.84
C THR A 372 0.44 -19.45 17.09
N ASN A 373 0.33 -18.33 17.81
CA ASN A 373 1.46 -17.50 18.19
C ASN A 373 1.66 -17.58 19.72
N PHE A 374 2.62 -18.38 20.15
CA PHE A 374 2.99 -18.52 21.55
C PHE A 374 4.21 -17.66 21.94
N VAL A 375 4.72 -16.83 21.03
CA VAL A 375 5.88 -15.96 21.30
C VAL A 375 5.42 -14.72 22.04
N LEU A 376 5.92 -14.56 23.26
CA LEU A 376 5.59 -13.42 24.11
C LEU A 376 6.23 -12.12 23.58
N PHE A 377 5.43 -11.07 23.45
CA PHE A 377 5.73 -9.76 22.87
C PHE A 377 6.28 -9.86 21.45
N SER A 378 5.73 -10.79 20.67
CA SER A 378 6.06 -10.98 19.24
C SER A 378 5.94 -9.70 18.40
N TYR A 379 5.15 -8.74 18.89
CA TYR A 379 4.89 -7.46 18.24
C TYR A 379 5.87 -6.34 18.61
N ALA A 380 6.80 -6.54 19.56
CA ALA A 380 7.54 -5.44 20.21
C ALA A 380 8.42 -4.63 19.26
N ASP A 381 9.04 -5.29 18.28
CA ASP A 381 9.89 -4.69 17.24
C ASP A 381 9.08 -3.90 16.20
N ARG A 382 7.86 -4.35 15.92
CA ARG A 382 6.94 -3.72 14.95
C ARG A 382 5.99 -2.72 15.58
N PHE A 383 5.89 -2.67 16.91
CA PHE A 383 4.92 -1.83 17.60
C PHE A 383 5.05 -0.36 17.19
N LEU A 384 6.26 0.20 17.10
CA LEU A 384 6.39 1.62 16.75
C LEU A 384 6.33 1.88 15.23
N THR A 385 6.58 0.87 14.40
CA THR A 385 6.68 1.01 12.95
C THR A 385 5.38 0.66 12.21
N GLU A 386 4.59 -0.27 12.73
CA GLU A 386 3.37 -0.78 12.09
C GLU A 386 2.11 -0.34 12.81
N GLN A 387 1.30 0.49 12.15
CA GLN A 387 0.03 0.96 12.70
C GLN A 387 -0.93 -0.18 13.04
N ALA A 388 -1.06 -1.19 12.17
CA ALA A 388 -1.96 -2.33 12.41
C ALA A 388 -1.63 -3.07 13.72
N VAL A 389 -0.33 -3.23 14.01
CA VAL A 389 0.16 -3.85 15.25
C VAL A 389 -0.17 -2.99 16.46
N ARG A 390 0.06 -1.68 16.40
CA ARG A 390 -0.35 -0.75 17.49
C ARG A 390 -1.84 -0.84 17.76
N VAL A 391 -2.65 -0.79 16.71
CA VAL A 391 -4.10 -0.84 16.79
C VAL A 391 -4.54 -2.14 17.46
N GLY A 392 -4.03 -3.29 17.04
CA GLY A 392 -4.35 -4.59 17.65
C GLY A 392 -4.06 -4.63 19.15
N VAL A 393 -2.83 -4.31 19.54
CA VAL A 393 -2.39 -4.34 20.95
C VAL A 393 -3.24 -3.41 21.83
N ILE A 394 -3.48 -2.17 21.38
CA ILE A 394 -4.25 -1.19 22.15
C ILE A 394 -5.73 -1.58 22.21
N ASN A 395 -6.29 -2.14 21.12
CA ASN A 395 -7.67 -2.62 21.10
C ASN A 395 -7.89 -3.75 22.10
N ASN A 396 -6.96 -4.72 22.20
CA ASN A 396 -7.07 -5.82 23.15
C ASN A 396 -7.10 -5.32 24.60
N ILE A 397 -6.27 -4.33 24.93
CA ILE A 397 -6.29 -3.68 26.25
C ILE A 397 -7.64 -2.99 26.50
N TRP A 398 -8.12 -2.17 25.56
CA TRP A 398 -9.34 -1.39 25.75
C TRP A 398 -10.61 -2.25 25.70
N LEU A 399 -10.58 -3.40 25.04
CA LEU A 399 -11.67 -4.38 25.03
C LEU A 399 -11.99 -4.87 26.44
N PHE A 400 -11.00 -5.12 27.29
CA PHE A 400 -11.22 -5.65 28.65
C PHE A 400 -11.39 -4.59 29.74
N ALA A 401 -11.13 -3.30 29.46
CA ALA A 401 -11.28 -2.24 30.45
C ALA A 401 -12.71 -2.10 31.01
N PRO A 402 -13.79 -2.09 30.19
CA PRO A 402 -15.16 -2.04 30.72
C PRO A 402 -15.56 -3.29 31.52
N LEU A 403 -15.05 -4.46 31.15
CA LEU A 403 -15.25 -5.70 31.90
C LEU A 403 -14.72 -5.56 33.33
N GLY A 404 -13.47 -5.12 33.48
CA GLY A 404 -12.85 -4.91 34.79
C GLY A 404 -13.60 -3.89 35.65
N ALA A 405 -14.05 -2.79 35.04
CA ALA A 405 -14.83 -1.76 35.73
C ALA A 405 -16.17 -2.31 36.24
N GLY A 406 -16.86 -3.10 35.41
CA GLY A 406 -18.11 -3.77 35.75
C GLY A 406 -17.96 -4.77 36.89
N LEU A 407 -17.01 -5.70 36.75
CA LEU A 407 -16.76 -6.74 37.75
C LEU A 407 -16.44 -6.14 39.12
N TYR A 408 -15.54 -5.15 39.18
CA TYR A 408 -15.18 -4.53 40.45
C TYR A 408 -16.36 -3.75 41.05
N ARG A 409 -17.14 -3.06 40.23
CA ARG A 409 -18.34 -2.35 40.69
C ARG A 409 -19.37 -3.29 41.34
N ILE A 410 -19.54 -4.48 40.79
CA ILE A 410 -20.53 -5.47 41.24
C ILE A 410 -20.05 -6.21 42.49
N ILE A 411 -18.82 -6.72 42.46
CA ILE A 411 -18.28 -7.69 43.45
C ILE A 411 -17.48 -7.00 44.56
N GLN A 412 -16.68 -5.97 44.23
CA GLN A 412 -15.83 -5.21 45.17
C GLN A 412 -14.87 -6.08 46.01
N LYS A 413 -14.33 -7.16 45.44
CA LYS A 413 -13.33 -8.04 46.09
C LYS A 413 -12.01 -8.03 45.31
N LYS A 414 -10.91 -8.31 46.01
CA LYS A 414 -9.56 -8.33 45.41
C LYS A 414 -9.37 -9.43 44.36
N TRP A 415 -10.00 -10.59 44.55
CA TRP A 415 -9.89 -11.73 43.61
C TRP A 415 -10.46 -11.42 42.21
N VAL A 416 -11.23 -10.34 42.05
CA VAL A 416 -11.73 -9.87 40.75
C VAL A 416 -10.58 -9.60 39.76
N LEU A 417 -9.39 -9.26 40.25
CA LEU A 417 -8.20 -9.08 39.41
C LEU A 417 -7.80 -10.36 38.64
N LEU A 418 -8.22 -11.55 39.10
CA LEU A 418 -7.94 -12.82 38.41
C LEU A 418 -8.93 -13.11 37.27
N VAL A 419 -10.11 -12.49 37.27
CA VAL A 419 -11.18 -12.81 36.31
C VAL A 419 -10.80 -12.45 34.87
N PRO A 420 -10.26 -11.24 34.57
CA PRO A 420 -9.79 -10.90 33.22
C PRO A 420 -8.75 -11.90 32.68
N PHE A 421 -7.80 -12.30 33.51
CA PHE A 421 -6.76 -13.26 33.15
C PHE A 421 -7.37 -14.64 32.81
N LEU A 422 -8.19 -15.19 33.71
CA LEU A 422 -8.82 -16.49 33.49
C LEU A 422 -9.73 -16.49 32.26
N MET A 423 -10.46 -15.40 32.03
CA MET A 423 -11.32 -15.24 30.86
C MET A 423 -10.49 -15.17 29.57
N SER A 424 -9.38 -14.43 29.56
CA SER A 424 -8.53 -14.37 28.37
C SER A 424 -7.87 -15.71 28.09
N VAL A 425 -7.36 -16.42 29.10
CA VAL A 425 -6.81 -17.78 28.93
C VAL A 425 -7.88 -18.72 28.36
N ALA A 426 -9.13 -18.63 28.83
CA ALA A 426 -10.21 -19.45 28.31
C ALA A 426 -10.54 -19.15 26.83
N ILE A 427 -10.51 -17.87 26.44
CA ILE A 427 -10.71 -17.44 25.04
C ILE A 427 -9.60 -18.02 24.15
N GLU A 428 -8.34 -17.76 24.48
CA GLU A 428 -7.20 -18.25 23.69
C GLU A 428 -7.16 -19.78 23.62
N THR A 429 -7.47 -20.46 24.73
CA THR A 429 -7.57 -21.93 24.76
C THR A 429 -8.69 -22.44 23.85
N THR A 430 -9.82 -21.73 23.81
CA THR A 430 -10.94 -22.08 22.93
C THR A 430 -10.55 -21.88 21.47
N GLN A 431 -9.90 -20.78 21.13
CA GLN A 431 -9.41 -20.51 19.77
C GLN A 431 -8.39 -21.57 19.33
N TYR A 432 -7.47 -21.95 20.23
CA TYR A 432 -6.49 -23.01 19.97
C TYR A 432 -7.14 -24.36 19.67
N ILE A 433 -8.18 -24.75 20.43
CA ILE A 433 -8.85 -26.05 20.27
C ILE A 433 -9.77 -26.05 19.03
N THR A 434 -10.48 -24.96 18.78
CA THR A 434 -11.54 -24.89 17.76
C THR A 434 -11.03 -24.44 16.39
N GLY A 435 -9.85 -23.82 16.33
CA GLY A 435 -9.36 -23.15 15.12
C GLY A 435 -10.16 -21.91 14.73
N LEU A 436 -11.00 -21.39 15.64
CA LEU A 436 -11.78 -20.16 15.43
C LEU A 436 -10.85 -18.94 15.61
N GLY A 437 -10.08 -18.61 14.57
CA GLY A 437 -9.11 -17.51 14.58
C GLY A 437 -7.72 -17.92 15.08
N ILE A 438 -6.88 -16.92 15.31
CA ILE A 438 -5.48 -17.09 15.72
C ILE A 438 -5.40 -17.05 17.25
N ALA A 439 -4.85 -18.10 17.86
CA ALA A 439 -4.57 -18.10 19.30
C ALA A 439 -3.25 -17.37 19.55
N GLU A 440 -3.30 -16.28 20.32
CA GLU A 440 -2.18 -15.36 20.55
C GLU A 440 -1.91 -15.23 22.04
N PHE A 441 -0.78 -15.76 22.50
CA PHE A 441 -0.44 -15.71 23.93
C PHE A 441 -0.27 -14.27 24.45
N ASP A 442 0.08 -13.34 23.56
CA ASP A 442 0.18 -11.91 23.82
C ASP A 442 -1.15 -11.26 24.23
N ASP A 443 -2.26 -11.76 23.70
CA ASP A 443 -3.59 -11.21 23.97
C ASP A 443 -4.00 -11.44 25.43
N VAL A 444 -3.52 -12.52 26.06
CA VAL A 444 -3.69 -12.76 27.49
C VAL A 444 -3.15 -11.60 28.32
N PHE A 445 -2.00 -11.03 27.93
CA PHE A 445 -1.41 -9.91 28.65
C PHE A 445 -2.18 -8.62 28.43
N GLY A 446 -2.50 -8.30 27.17
CA GLY A 446 -3.27 -7.09 26.82
C GLY A 446 -4.62 -7.07 27.52
N ASN A 447 -5.38 -8.15 27.41
CA ASN A 447 -6.70 -8.31 28.00
C ASN A 447 -6.66 -8.25 29.55
N THR A 448 -5.67 -8.90 30.16
CA THR A 448 -5.48 -8.85 31.62
C THR A 448 -5.19 -7.43 32.09
N MET A 449 -4.28 -6.73 31.41
CA MET A 449 -3.94 -5.34 31.73
C MET A 449 -5.15 -4.42 31.58
N GLY A 450 -5.93 -4.59 30.51
CA GLY A 450 -7.20 -3.91 30.29
C GLY A 450 -8.16 -4.08 31.47
N GLY A 451 -8.40 -5.32 31.87
CA GLY A 451 -9.24 -5.63 33.01
C GLY A 451 -8.76 -4.98 34.32
N TRP A 452 -7.45 -4.95 34.57
CA TRP A 452 -6.88 -4.28 35.74
C TRP A 452 -7.06 -2.76 35.70
N ILE A 453 -6.90 -2.12 34.53
CA ILE A 453 -7.18 -0.70 34.33
C ILE A 453 -8.65 -0.40 34.65
N GLY A 454 -9.56 -1.27 34.19
CA GLY A 454 -10.99 -1.20 34.52
C GLY A 454 -11.27 -1.27 36.02
N VAL A 455 -10.69 -2.27 36.70
CA VAL A 455 -10.81 -2.46 38.16
C VAL A 455 -10.28 -1.24 38.90
N LEU A 456 -9.11 -0.72 38.51
CA LEU A 456 -8.49 0.46 39.10
C LEU A 456 -9.38 1.70 38.93
N THR A 457 -9.97 1.88 37.75
CA THR A 457 -10.90 2.97 37.44
C THR A 457 -12.13 2.92 38.35
N ALA A 458 -12.76 1.75 38.46
CA ALA A 458 -13.93 1.57 39.33
C ALA A 458 -13.59 1.73 40.81
N TRP A 459 -12.43 1.25 41.25
CA TRP A 459 -11.93 1.44 42.61
C TRP A 459 -11.72 2.91 42.94
N ALA A 460 -11.08 3.68 42.06
CA ALA A 460 -10.83 5.10 42.24
C ALA A 460 -12.14 5.90 42.33
N TRP A 461 -13.15 5.53 41.52
CA TRP A 461 -14.48 6.14 41.51
C TRP A 461 -15.27 5.86 42.80
N LEU A 462 -15.39 4.59 43.20
CA LEU A 462 -16.17 4.19 44.37
C LEU A 462 -15.55 4.66 45.69
N SER A 463 -14.22 4.73 45.75
CA SER A 463 -13.50 5.27 46.90
C SER A 463 -13.79 6.76 47.12
N ARG A 464 -14.02 7.53 46.04
CA ARG A 464 -14.44 8.94 46.11
C ARG A 464 -15.82 9.11 46.73
N ARG A 465 -16.80 8.27 46.33
CA ARG A 465 -18.17 8.31 46.87
C ARG A 465 -18.23 7.91 48.33
N LYS A 466 -17.46 6.91 48.77
CA LYS A 466 -17.35 6.56 50.19
C LYS A 466 -16.77 7.70 51.03
N PHE A 467 -15.75 8.40 50.54
CA PHE A 467 -15.15 9.55 51.24
C PHE A 467 -16.06 10.79 51.26
N SER A 468 -16.96 10.92 50.28
CA SER A 468 -17.98 11.98 50.23
C SER A 468 -19.21 11.69 51.11
N MET A 469 -19.41 10.45 51.57
CA MET A 469 -20.57 10.06 52.40
C MET A 469 -20.21 9.71 53.84
N ASP A 470 -18.93 9.48 54.18
CA ASP A 470 -18.51 9.14 55.53
C ASP A 470 -17.69 10.27 56.15
N GLY A 471 -18.38 11.39 56.38
CA GLY A 471 -17.91 12.52 57.15
C GLY A 471 -18.29 12.41 58.62
N GLN A 472 -17.97 11.30 59.31
CA GLN A 472 -17.78 11.25 60.77
C GLN A 472 -17.43 9.85 61.29
N LYS A 473 -16.45 9.81 62.22
CA LYS A 473 -15.87 8.67 62.97
C LYS A 473 -14.75 7.94 62.19
N THR A 474 -13.56 7.71 62.72
CA THR A 474 -13.19 7.42 64.12
C THR A 474 -11.71 7.77 64.35
N LYS A 475 -11.40 8.29 65.53
CA LYS A 475 -10.07 8.79 65.94
C LYS A 475 -9.07 7.68 66.32
N GLU A 476 -9.40 6.41 66.10
CA GLU A 476 -8.56 5.26 66.48
C GLU A 476 -7.76 4.65 65.32
N LYS A 477 -8.10 4.93 64.05
CA LYS A 477 -7.33 4.47 62.88
C LYS A 477 -6.01 5.22 62.66
N LYS A 478 -5.82 6.35 63.35
CA LYS A 478 -4.75 7.32 63.08
C LYS A 478 -3.37 6.82 63.53
N ASN A 479 -3.30 5.95 64.55
CA ASN A 479 -2.01 5.47 65.09
C ASN A 479 -1.39 4.29 64.30
N GLU A 480 -2.20 3.42 63.71
CA GLU A 480 -1.70 2.38 62.79
C GLU A 480 -1.33 2.96 61.42
N GLU A 481 -2.10 3.95 60.92
CA GLU A 481 -1.76 4.65 59.69
C GLU A 481 -0.42 5.38 59.78
N ILE A 482 -0.09 6.04 60.90
CA ILE A 482 1.20 6.75 61.06
C ILE A 482 2.40 5.80 60.94
N LYS A 483 2.30 4.57 61.48
CA LYS A 483 3.34 3.54 61.40
C LYS A 483 3.48 2.98 59.98
N LEU A 484 2.37 2.80 59.26
CA LEU A 484 2.35 2.39 57.85
C LEU A 484 2.89 3.52 56.94
N TRP A 485 2.61 4.78 57.28
CA TRP A 485 3.04 5.97 56.54
C TRP A 485 4.54 6.22 56.63
N GLN A 486 5.19 5.94 57.77
CA GLN A 486 6.64 5.98 57.87
C GLN A 486 7.31 4.91 56.99
N LYS A 487 6.71 3.71 56.91
CA LYS A 487 7.18 2.60 56.07
C LYS A 487 6.96 2.83 54.56
N LEU A 488 5.88 3.54 54.20
CA LEU A 488 5.60 3.93 52.81
C LEU A 488 6.40 5.16 52.35
N LEU A 489 6.69 6.11 53.24
CA LEU A 489 7.54 7.26 52.91
C LEU A 489 8.99 6.83 52.67
N SER A 490 9.50 5.83 53.40
CA SER A 490 10.81 5.25 53.12
C SER A 490 10.80 4.54 51.76
N PHE A 491 9.78 3.72 51.47
CA PHE A 491 9.64 3.01 50.19
C PHE A 491 9.49 3.93 48.96
N LEU A 492 8.72 5.03 49.08
CA LEU A 492 8.55 6.02 48.01
C LEU A 492 9.82 6.87 47.80
N LYS A 493 10.55 7.21 48.85
CA LYS A 493 11.88 7.83 48.72
C LYS A 493 12.88 6.89 48.05
N GLU A 494 12.76 5.58 48.30
CA GLU A 494 13.59 4.53 47.70
C GLU A 494 13.31 4.28 46.21
N LYS A 495 12.09 4.59 45.73
CA LYS A 495 11.63 4.34 44.34
C LYS A 495 11.41 5.62 43.52
N LEU A 496 11.78 6.78 44.05
CA LEU A 496 11.61 8.09 43.39
C LEU A 496 12.43 8.21 42.09
N TRP A 497 13.59 7.55 42.06
CA TRP A 497 14.43 7.44 40.86
C TRP A 497 13.75 6.66 39.73
N TYR A 498 12.95 5.64 40.05
CA TYR A 498 12.24 4.81 39.08
C TYR A 498 11.16 5.60 38.32
N ILE A 499 10.35 6.39 39.05
CA ILE A 499 9.29 7.21 38.44
C ILE A 499 9.89 8.28 37.52
N PHE A 500 11.01 8.87 37.95
CA PHE A 500 11.75 9.85 37.18
C PHE A 500 12.36 9.23 35.90
N LEU A 501 12.94 8.03 36.00
CA LEU A 501 13.47 7.29 34.86
C LEU A 501 12.40 6.90 33.86
N LEU A 502 11.23 6.43 34.31
CA LEU A 502 10.11 6.09 33.45
C LEU A 502 9.58 7.34 32.71
N ALA A 503 9.46 8.48 33.40
CA ALA A 503 9.02 9.73 32.78
C ALA A 503 9.99 10.23 31.71
N ILE A 504 11.30 10.23 31.99
CA ILE A 504 12.32 10.67 31.04
C ILE A 504 12.41 9.74 29.83
N SER A 505 12.40 8.42 30.05
CA SER A 505 12.40 7.46 28.95
C SER A 505 11.15 7.57 28.09
N THR A 506 9.98 7.83 28.69
CA THR A 506 8.74 8.12 27.93
C THR A 506 8.89 9.37 27.08
N ILE A 507 9.40 10.48 27.64
CA ILE A 507 9.59 11.74 26.90
C ILE A 507 10.58 11.54 25.74
N TYR A 508 11.68 10.84 26.00
CA TYR A 508 12.71 10.56 24.99
C TYR A 508 12.18 9.71 23.84
N LEU A 509 11.38 8.67 24.14
CA LEU A 509 10.74 7.83 23.11
C LEU A 509 9.70 8.63 22.30
N VAL A 510 8.95 9.51 22.93
CA VAL A 510 7.94 10.35 22.25
C VAL A 510 8.57 11.33 21.27
N ILE A 511 9.71 11.93 21.63
CA ILE A 511 10.44 12.88 20.76
C ILE A 511 11.04 12.16 19.54
N ASN A 512 11.47 10.91 19.69
CA ASN A 512 12.19 10.16 18.66
C ASN A 512 11.32 9.09 17.95
N ARG A 513 9.98 9.14 18.11
CA ARG A 513 9.04 8.09 17.67
C ARG A 513 9.03 7.79 16.17
N PHE A 514 9.47 8.73 15.33
CA PHE A 514 9.51 8.59 13.86
C PHE A 514 10.89 8.17 13.32
N ALA A 515 11.91 8.04 14.18
CA ALA A 515 13.29 7.74 13.77
C ALA A 515 13.63 6.23 13.78
N ILE A 516 12.67 5.36 14.08
CA ILE A 516 12.89 3.92 14.27
C ILE A 516 12.60 3.21 12.95
N LYS A 517 13.65 2.89 12.16
CA LYS A 517 13.50 2.09 10.93
C LYS A 517 13.74 0.58 11.13
N LYS A 518 14.47 0.16 12.17
CA LYS A 518 14.73 -1.26 12.51
C LYS A 518 15.30 -1.39 13.92
N LEU A 519 15.02 -2.48 14.62
CA LEU A 519 15.49 -2.75 15.98
C LEU A 519 16.81 -3.55 16.01
N ASP A 520 17.70 -3.31 15.03
CA ASP A 520 18.89 -4.16 14.82
C ASP A 520 20.23 -3.51 15.19
N ASP A 521 20.22 -2.24 15.61
CA ASP A 521 21.42 -1.62 16.18
C ASP A 521 21.30 -1.51 17.69
N ALA A 522 22.43 -1.68 18.37
CA ALA A 522 22.67 -1.34 19.76
C ALA A 522 22.57 0.20 19.98
N SER A 523 21.49 0.80 19.49
CA SER A 523 21.17 2.20 19.58
C SER A 523 20.75 2.52 21.01
N MET A 524 21.12 3.72 21.46
CA MET A 524 20.68 4.25 22.75
C MET A 524 19.14 4.23 22.87
N LEU A 525 18.44 4.40 21.73
CA LEU A 525 16.98 4.42 21.65
C LEU A 525 16.34 3.04 21.93
N SER A 526 16.82 1.98 21.28
CA SER A 526 16.34 0.60 21.50
C SER A 526 16.59 0.15 22.94
N THR A 527 17.74 0.55 23.49
CA THR A 527 18.11 0.28 24.89
C THR A 527 17.17 1.00 25.85
N VAL A 528 16.85 2.27 25.58
CA VAL A 528 15.89 3.05 26.37
C VAL A 528 14.47 2.49 26.27
N PHE A 529 14.06 1.96 25.11
CA PHE A 529 12.77 1.28 24.94
C PHE A 529 12.67 0.00 25.79
N ILE A 530 13.67 -0.88 25.72
CA ILE A 530 13.71 -2.11 26.54
C ILE A 530 13.72 -1.75 28.03
N ILE A 531 14.54 -0.77 28.43
CA ILE A 531 14.56 -0.26 29.80
C ILE A 531 13.18 0.30 30.19
N TRP A 532 12.51 1.03 29.29
CA TRP A 532 11.18 1.57 29.54
C TRP A 532 10.13 0.46 29.72
N VAL A 533 10.13 -0.59 28.89
CA VAL A 533 9.24 -1.76 29.05
C VAL A 533 9.52 -2.48 30.36
N ILE A 534 10.79 -2.71 30.70
CA ILE A 534 11.20 -3.33 31.97
C ILE A 534 10.75 -2.47 33.16
N LEU A 535 10.92 -1.14 33.08
CA LEU A 535 10.45 -0.23 34.11
C LEU A 535 8.93 -0.31 34.21
N LEU A 536 8.20 -0.24 33.10
CA LEU A 536 6.73 -0.29 33.09
C LEU A 536 6.16 -1.58 33.69
N ALA A 537 6.86 -2.71 33.48
CA ALA A 537 6.48 -4.00 34.02
C ALA A 537 7.06 -4.32 35.42
N LEU A 538 8.09 -3.60 35.88
CA LEU A 538 8.74 -3.81 37.19
C LEU A 538 7.79 -3.85 38.39
N PRO A 539 6.72 -3.01 38.47
CA PRO A 539 5.74 -3.06 39.55
C PRO A 539 4.86 -4.32 39.54
N LEU A 540 4.78 -5.01 38.40
CA LEU A 540 3.97 -6.21 38.21
C LEU A 540 4.73 -7.49 38.59
N PHE A 541 6.06 -7.49 38.48
CA PHE A 541 6.91 -8.65 38.76
C PHE A 541 7.48 -8.70 40.19
N SER A 542 7.35 -7.62 40.97
CA SER A 542 7.89 -7.58 42.34
C SER A 542 7.10 -8.42 43.37
N GLU A 543 6.04 -9.13 42.97
CA GLU A 543 5.28 -10.03 43.85
C GLU A 543 5.17 -11.49 43.35
N LEU A 544 5.84 -11.89 42.27
CA LEU A 544 5.73 -13.26 41.73
C LEU A 544 7.10 -13.81 41.30
N GLU A 545 7.78 -14.50 42.22
CA GLU A 545 8.83 -15.46 41.86
C GLU A 545 8.16 -16.75 41.39
N PHE A 546 8.10 -16.97 40.07
CA PHE A 546 7.66 -18.24 39.50
C PHE A 546 8.88 -19.06 39.04
N LEU A 547 9.17 -20.10 39.82
CA LEU A 547 9.76 -21.38 39.38
C LEU A 547 11.13 -21.38 38.66
N GLY A 548 12.08 -20.51 39.00
CA GLY A 548 13.51 -20.87 38.95
C GLY A 548 14.13 -21.31 37.61
N VAL A 549 13.51 -21.05 36.45
CA VAL A 549 14.07 -21.44 35.14
C VAL A 549 14.86 -20.30 34.51
N LYS A 550 16.13 -20.57 34.16
CA LYS A 550 17.00 -19.63 33.44
C LYS A 550 16.55 -19.46 31.99
N VAL A 551 15.87 -18.34 31.74
CA VAL A 551 15.33 -17.77 30.47
C VAL A 551 16.31 -17.75 29.28
N LYS A 552 17.61 -17.94 29.49
CA LYS A 552 18.63 -17.63 28.48
C LYS A 552 18.75 -18.62 27.30
N LYS A 553 18.28 -19.87 27.46
CA LYS A 553 18.50 -20.93 26.45
C LYS A 553 17.30 -21.13 25.51
N GLU A 554 16.09 -20.83 25.97
CA GLU A 554 14.87 -20.89 25.16
C GLU A 554 14.67 -19.63 24.32
N VAL A 555 15.05 -18.45 24.81
CA VAL A 555 15.03 -17.20 24.04
C VAL A 555 15.87 -17.31 22.76
N LYS A 556 17.01 -18.00 22.79
CA LYS A 556 17.87 -18.13 21.60
C LYS A 556 17.26 -19.06 20.52
N LYS A 557 16.57 -20.13 20.95
CA LYS A 557 15.81 -21.03 20.07
C LYS A 557 14.50 -20.40 19.56
N ALA A 558 13.86 -19.56 20.37
CA ALA A 558 12.66 -18.83 20.00
C ALA A 558 12.97 -17.70 18.99
N VAL A 559 14.12 -17.04 19.11
CA VAL A 559 14.59 -16.03 18.14
C VAL A 559 14.89 -16.63 16.77
N GLU A 560 15.47 -17.84 16.72
CA GLU A 560 15.72 -18.54 15.44
C GLU A 560 14.41 -18.99 14.77
N LYS A 561 13.41 -19.42 15.54
CA LYS A 561 12.10 -19.84 15.04
C LYS A 561 11.17 -18.66 14.66
N SER A 562 11.27 -17.55 15.39
CA SER A 562 10.53 -16.31 15.15
C SER A 562 10.90 -15.66 13.80
N ASN A 563 12.15 -15.80 13.37
CA ASN A 563 12.58 -15.28 12.07
C ASN A 563 11.95 -16.04 10.87
N GLU A 564 11.53 -17.29 11.06
CA GLU A 564 10.83 -18.06 10.03
C GLU A 564 9.33 -17.76 9.99
N GLU A 565 8.69 -17.56 11.15
CA GLU A 565 7.24 -17.34 11.27
C GLU A 565 6.82 -15.88 10.97
N VAL A 566 7.66 -14.88 11.30
CA VAL A 566 7.45 -13.46 10.90
C VAL A 566 7.50 -13.30 9.38
N LYS A 567 8.30 -14.13 8.71
CA LYS A 567 8.38 -14.21 7.24
C LYS A 567 7.08 -14.66 6.59
N ALA A 568 6.17 -15.35 7.31
CA ALA A 568 4.94 -15.91 6.75
C ALA A 568 3.68 -15.02 6.92
N SER A 569 3.76 -13.96 7.74
CA SER A 569 2.63 -13.06 8.04
C SER A 569 2.68 -11.74 7.26
N LEU A 570 3.88 -11.27 6.92
CA LEU A 570 4.10 -10.19 5.94
C LEU A 570 3.59 -10.57 4.54
N ASN A 571 3.65 -11.87 4.20
CA ASN A 571 3.26 -12.43 2.92
C ASN A 571 1.80 -12.15 2.54
N ASN A 572 0.84 -12.15 3.47
CA ASN A 572 -0.59 -12.01 3.13
C ASN A 572 -1.00 -10.58 2.71
N LEU A 573 -0.37 -9.54 3.28
CA LEU A 573 -0.60 -8.15 2.87
C LEU A 573 0.28 -7.77 1.66
N GLN A 574 1.48 -8.33 1.56
CA GLN A 574 2.33 -8.24 0.37
C GLN A 574 1.74 -9.02 -0.82
N GLN A 575 0.91 -10.05 -0.61
CA GLN A 575 0.29 -10.84 -1.69
C GLN A 575 -0.75 -10.05 -2.49
N LEU A 576 -1.54 -9.20 -1.83
CA LEU A 576 -2.47 -8.27 -2.48
C LEU A 576 -1.71 -7.16 -3.24
N VAL A 577 -0.58 -6.71 -2.70
CA VAL A 577 0.32 -5.73 -3.35
C VAL A 577 1.15 -6.37 -4.47
N SER A 578 1.53 -7.65 -4.34
CA SER A 578 2.28 -8.44 -5.32
C SER A 578 1.40 -8.82 -6.50
N GLN A 579 0.11 -9.13 -6.32
CA GLN A 579 -0.82 -9.26 -7.45
C GLN A 579 -0.98 -7.93 -8.22
N ILE A 580 -1.00 -6.79 -7.51
CA ILE A 580 -1.04 -5.46 -8.13
C ILE A 580 0.30 -5.15 -8.83
N GLN A 581 1.43 -5.45 -8.19
CA GLN A 581 2.78 -5.27 -8.75
C GLN A 581 3.08 -6.24 -9.88
N ILE A 582 2.56 -7.48 -9.92
CA ILE A 582 2.74 -8.43 -11.03
C ILE A 582 1.86 -8.02 -12.22
N SER A 583 0.68 -7.44 -11.98
CA SER A 583 -0.11 -6.81 -13.05
C SER A 583 0.55 -5.52 -13.59
N ASN A 584 1.34 -4.82 -12.76
CA ASN A 584 2.06 -3.59 -13.10
C ASN A 584 3.57 -3.80 -13.45
N SER A 585 4.13 -5.00 -13.28
CA SER A 585 5.56 -5.32 -13.51
C SER A 585 5.82 -5.98 -14.86
N VAL A 586 4.81 -5.99 -15.73
CA VAL A 586 5.09 -5.65 -17.12
C VAL A 586 5.54 -4.19 -17.08
N ALA A 587 6.85 -3.95 -16.97
CA ALA A 587 7.41 -2.62 -17.00
C ALA A 587 6.71 -1.82 -18.12
N PRO A 588 6.00 -0.72 -17.82
CA PRO A 588 5.52 0.15 -18.87
C PRO A 588 6.76 0.73 -19.55
N GLN A 589 7.03 0.29 -20.77
CA GLN A 589 7.83 1.09 -21.70
C GLN A 589 7.00 2.35 -21.97
N PHE A 590 7.34 3.46 -21.33
CA PHE A 590 6.72 4.75 -21.62
C PHE A 590 7.29 5.33 -22.92
N THR A 591 6.38 5.61 -23.86
CA THR A 591 6.60 6.52 -24.98
C THR A 591 6.30 7.95 -24.50
N ILE A 592 7.20 8.89 -24.82
CA ILE A 592 7.19 10.30 -24.39
C ILE A 592 6.15 11.11 -25.19
N THR A 593 5.32 11.91 -24.51
CA THR A 593 4.54 13.02 -25.12
C THR A 593 5.04 14.37 -24.62
N GLY A 594 5.30 15.30 -25.54
CA GLY A 594 5.97 16.58 -25.31
C GLY A 594 5.08 17.74 -24.81
N GLY A 595 5.73 18.75 -24.20
CA GLY A 595 5.11 19.92 -23.59
C GLY A 595 4.73 21.07 -24.54
N SER A 596 4.09 22.10 -23.97
CA SER A 596 3.50 23.25 -24.68
C SER A 596 4.50 24.29 -25.21
N LEU A 597 4.17 24.94 -26.33
CA LEU A 597 4.98 25.95 -27.02
C LEU A 597 5.14 27.28 -26.22
N PRO A 598 6.27 27.99 -26.36
CA PRO A 598 6.52 29.27 -25.70
C PRO A 598 5.65 30.41 -26.26
N SER A 599 5.32 31.40 -25.42
CA SER A 599 4.57 32.60 -25.80
C SER A 599 5.39 33.54 -26.69
N GLU A 600 4.72 34.35 -27.54
CA GLU A 600 5.37 35.31 -28.44
C GLU A 600 6.29 36.29 -27.70
N GLU A 601 5.86 36.78 -26.53
CA GLU A 601 6.68 37.66 -25.69
C GLU A 601 7.96 36.97 -25.18
N ARG A 602 7.89 35.65 -24.89
CA ARG A 602 9.04 34.84 -24.50
C ARG A 602 9.94 34.57 -25.71
N MET A 603 9.38 34.35 -26.90
CA MET A 603 10.15 34.22 -28.13
C MET A 603 10.89 35.51 -28.48
N ASP A 604 10.26 36.68 -28.34
CA ASP A 604 10.88 37.97 -28.60
C ASP A 604 12.00 38.30 -27.60
N ASN A 605 11.81 37.95 -26.32
CA ASN A 605 12.84 38.11 -25.30
C ASN A 605 14.00 37.13 -25.53
N LEU A 606 13.73 35.88 -25.91
CA LEU A 606 14.75 34.90 -26.29
C LEU A 606 15.51 35.32 -27.55
N ILE A 607 14.84 35.90 -28.54
CA ILE A 607 15.49 36.45 -29.75
C ILE A 607 16.42 37.61 -29.36
N LYS A 608 16.00 38.51 -28.47
CA LYS A 608 16.85 39.59 -27.96
C LYS A 608 18.04 39.06 -27.16
N GLU A 609 17.85 38.05 -26.32
CA GLU A 609 18.94 37.38 -25.59
C GLU A 609 19.90 36.66 -26.54
N ILE A 610 19.41 35.98 -27.57
CA ILE A 610 20.22 35.32 -28.60
C ILE A 610 21.05 36.35 -29.39
N HIS A 611 20.48 37.51 -29.72
CA HIS A 611 21.22 38.59 -30.36
C HIS A 611 22.30 39.17 -29.44
N LEU A 612 22.00 39.37 -28.16
CA LEU A 612 22.97 39.83 -27.15
C LEU A 612 24.10 38.81 -26.94
N LEU A 613 23.77 37.52 -26.93
CA LEU A 613 24.71 36.39 -26.83
C LEU A 613 25.60 36.25 -28.07
N ASN A 614 25.09 36.58 -29.25
CA ASN A 614 25.85 36.57 -30.49
C ASN A 614 26.79 37.79 -30.59
N GLU A 615 26.36 38.97 -30.12
CA GLU A 615 27.22 40.16 -30.04
C GLU A 615 28.38 39.97 -29.03
N GLN A 616 28.12 39.30 -27.90
CA GLN A 616 29.13 38.95 -26.90
C GLN A 616 30.11 37.84 -27.35
N ASN A 617 29.74 37.06 -28.38
CA ASN A 617 30.55 35.96 -28.92
C ASN A 617 31.23 36.31 -30.26
N THR A 618 31.76 37.53 -30.42
CA THR A 618 32.36 37.97 -31.69
C THR A 618 33.62 37.21 -32.13
N ASN A 619 34.12 36.23 -31.34
CA ASN A 619 35.34 35.47 -31.65
C ASN A 619 35.16 33.96 -31.86
N LYS A 620 33.94 33.46 -32.06
CA LYS A 620 33.75 32.11 -32.62
C LYS A 620 32.96 32.20 -33.92
N LYS A 621 33.63 31.89 -35.04
CA LYS A 621 32.95 31.57 -36.29
C LYS A 621 31.94 30.47 -36.00
N THR A 622 30.66 30.81 -36.11
CA THR A 622 29.55 29.86 -36.04
C THR A 622 29.67 28.91 -37.22
N GLU A 623 30.15 27.69 -37.01
CA GLU A 623 29.86 26.60 -37.93
C GLU A 623 28.35 26.37 -37.86
N LYS A 624 27.67 26.57 -39.00
CA LYS A 624 26.29 26.10 -39.16
C LYS A 624 26.33 24.59 -38.95
N GLN A 625 25.73 24.12 -37.87
CA GLN A 625 25.47 22.70 -37.69
C GLN A 625 24.65 22.23 -38.89
N ASP A 626 25.22 21.34 -39.69
CA ASP A 626 24.58 20.80 -40.87
C ASP A 626 23.24 20.15 -40.51
N LYS A 627 22.26 20.33 -41.40
CA LYS A 627 20.92 19.77 -41.32
C LYS A 627 20.99 18.28 -40.91
N VAL A 628 20.32 17.94 -39.81
CA VAL A 628 20.02 16.54 -39.45
C VAL A 628 19.41 15.86 -40.68
N ASN A 629 20.04 14.79 -41.16
CA ASN A 629 19.55 14.03 -42.31
C ASN A 629 18.38 13.16 -41.85
N ILE A 630 17.16 13.70 -41.91
CA ILE A 630 15.93 13.00 -41.55
C ILE A 630 15.61 11.99 -42.68
N PRO A 631 15.41 10.69 -42.37
CA PRO A 631 14.99 9.71 -43.37
C PRO A 631 13.70 10.16 -44.07
N ALA A 632 13.68 10.09 -45.40
CA ALA A 632 12.56 10.59 -46.22
C ALA A 632 11.21 9.97 -45.82
N GLN A 633 11.20 8.71 -45.39
CA GLN A 633 10.00 7.98 -44.95
C GLN A 633 9.39 8.61 -43.68
N ASN A 634 10.21 8.98 -42.71
CA ASN A 634 9.77 9.61 -41.46
C ASN A 634 9.20 11.01 -41.74
N LEU A 635 9.78 11.72 -42.70
CA LEU A 635 9.28 13.02 -43.15
C LEU A 635 7.91 12.89 -43.83
N GLU A 636 7.69 11.86 -44.66
CA GLU A 636 6.40 11.60 -45.29
C GLU A 636 5.31 11.22 -44.27
N LEU A 637 5.64 10.35 -43.31
CA LEU A 637 4.73 10.01 -42.22
C LEU A 637 4.38 11.22 -41.34
N PHE A 638 5.36 12.08 -41.05
CA PHE A 638 5.13 13.33 -40.35
C PHE A 638 4.17 14.25 -41.11
N LYS A 639 4.35 14.41 -42.42
CA LYS A 639 3.44 15.21 -43.27
C LYS A 639 2.02 14.65 -43.24
N MET A 640 1.85 13.33 -43.31
CA MET A 640 0.54 12.69 -43.27
C MET A 640 -0.17 12.95 -41.93
N ARG A 641 0.54 12.76 -40.82
CA ARG A 641 0.01 13.05 -39.48
C ARG A 641 -0.39 14.52 -39.32
N TYR A 642 0.50 15.42 -39.73
CA TYR A 642 0.24 16.86 -39.66
C TYR A 642 -0.96 17.28 -40.51
N GLY A 643 -1.09 16.70 -41.71
CA GLY A 643 -2.24 16.95 -42.59
C GLY A 643 -3.58 16.52 -41.96
N ILE A 644 -3.62 15.35 -41.34
CA ILE A 644 -4.80 14.85 -40.61
C ILE A 644 -5.13 15.76 -39.42
N GLU A 645 -4.12 16.13 -38.64
CA GLU A 645 -4.24 16.99 -37.46
C GLU A 645 -4.80 18.37 -37.81
N ALA A 646 -4.25 19.02 -38.84
CA ALA A 646 -4.74 20.32 -39.29
C ALA A 646 -6.21 20.27 -39.72
N LYS A 647 -6.62 19.24 -40.46
CA LYS A 647 -7.99 19.11 -40.96
C LYS A 647 -9.00 18.78 -39.86
N LEU A 648 -8.61 17.96 -38.87
CA LEU A 648 -9.45 17.67 -37.71
C LEU A 648 -9.65 18.92 -36.83
N ASN A 649 -8.59 19.68 -36.58
CA ASN A 649 -8.67 20.92 -35.79
C ASN A 649 -9.58 21.95 -36.48
N ASP A 650 -9.43 22.14 -37.80
CA ASP A 650 -10.33 23.01 -38.58
C ASP A 650 -11.81 22.59 -38.44
N ALA A 651 -12.10 21.28 -38.48
CA ALA A 651 -13.46 20.76 -38.36
C ALA A 651 -14.04 20.95 -36.94
N MET A 652 -13.21 20.76 -35.92
CA MET A 652 -13.58 20.96 -34.51
C MET A 652 -13.81 22.44 -34.17
N ASP A 653 -13.07 23.35 -34.80
CA ASP A 653 -13.30 24.78 -34.68
C ASP A 653 -14.63 25.18 -35.33
N LEU A 654 -14.93 24.65 -36.52
CA LEU A 654 -16.18 24.91 -37.24
C LEU A 654 -17.43 24.42 -36.48
N ILE A 655 -17.32 23.33 -35.73
CA ILE A 655 -18.44 22.78 -34.95
C ILE A 655 -18.62 23.47 -33.59
N GLY A 656 -17.75 24.44 -33.25
CA GLY A 656 -17.86 25.26 -32.05
C GLY A 656 -17.51 24.53 -30.75
N TYR A 657 -16.60 23.56 -30.79
CA TYR A 657 -16.20 22.79 -29.62
C TYR A 657 -15.47 23.67 -28.58
N ASN A 658 -16.09 23.90 -27.42
CA ASN A 658 -15.58 24.71 -26.30
C ASN A 658 -15.18 23.87 -25.06
N GLY A 659 -14.50 22.74 -25.27
CA GLY A 659 -14.01 21.90 -24.17
C GLY A 659 -12.84 22.56 -23.41
N LYS A 660 -12.83 22.49 -22.07
CA LYS A 660 -11.75 23.04 -21.22
C LYS A 660 -10.45 22.21 -21.21
N ASN A 661 -10.44 21.03 -21.83
CA ASN A 661 -9.29 20.12 -21.92
C ASN A 661 -8.88 19.89 -23.38
N HIS A 662 -7.59 19.69 -23.63
CA HIS A 662 -7.07 19.36 -24.96
C HIS A 662 -7.62 18.00 -25.43
N ILE A 663 -8.20 17.95 -26.64
CA ILE A 663 -8.79 16.74 -27.23
C ILE A 663 -7.81 16.12 -28.21
N SER A 664 -7.56 14.81 -28.11
CA SER A 664 -6.64 14.09 -29.01
C SER A 664 -7.23 13.92 -30.42
N LEU A 665 -6.38 13.70 -31.44
CA LEU A 665 -6.82 13.47 -32.83
C LEU A 665 -7.89 12.38 -32.97
N VAL A 666 -7.75 11.32 -32.19
CA VAL A 666 -8.70 10.19 -32.18
C VAL A 666 -10.02 10.59 -31.53
N GLN A 667 -9.99 11.32 -30.40
CA GLN A 667 -11.19 11.85 -29.77
C GLN A 667 -11.89 12.89 -30.66
N SER A 668 -11.15 13.73 -31.40
CA SER A 668 -11.71 14.65 -32.39
C SER A 668 -12.46 13.89 -33.49
N ALA A 669 -11.87 12.83 -34.03
CA ALA A 669 -12.50 11.99 -35.06
C ALA A 669 -13.79 11.30 -34.53
N TYR A 670 -13.74 10.75 -33.30
CA TYR A 670 -14.93 10.16 -32.67
C TYR A 670 -16.02 11.20 -32.39
N TYR A 671 -15.64 12.39 -31.92
CA TYR A 671 -16.58 13.48 -31.66
C TYR A 671 -17.29 13.91 -32.95
N LEU A 672 -16.55 14.14 -34.05
CA LEU A 672 -17.12 14.46 -35.36
C LEU A 672 -18.04 13.35 -35.88
N SER A 673 -17.71 12.09 -35.63
CA SER A 673 -18.60 10.98 -36.01
C SER A 673 -19.87 10.91 -35.16
N GLN A 674 -19.78 11.21 -33.85
CA GLN A 674 -20.95 11.31 -32.97
C GLN A 674 -21.88 12.46 -33.38
N GLN A 675 -21.34 13.54 -33.94
CA GLN A 675 -22.13 14.62 -34.54
C GLN A 675 -22.70 14.26 -35.92
N GLY A 676 -22.42 13.05 -36.42
CA GLY A 676 -22.93 12.53 -37.69
C GLY A 676 -22.24 13.11 -38.93
N VAL A 677 -21.10 13.80 -38.77
CA VAL A 677 -20.41 14.49 -39.87
C VAL A 677 -19.20 13.75 -40.42
N LEU A 678 -18.69 12.73 -39.72
CA LEU A 678 -17.59 11.88 -40.15
C LEU A 678 -17.98 10.40 -40.17
N ASP A 679 -17.73 9.71 -41.29
CA ASP A 679 -18.04 8.29 -41.46
C ASP A 679 -17.24 7.43 -40.45
N PRO A 680 -17.91 6.56 -39.66
CA PRO A 680 -17.25 5.61 -38.77
C PRO A 680 -16.16 4.76 -39.41
N LYS A 681 -16.27 4.42 -40.71
CA LYS A 681 -15.22 3.67 -41.44
C LYS A 681 -13.95 4.50 -41.67
N CYS A 682 -14.08 5.83 -41.75
CA CYS A 682 -12.94 6.73 -41.88
C CYS A 682 -12.17 6.86 -40.55
N ILE A 683 -12.82 6.66 -39.41
CA ILE A 683 -12.18 6.74 -38.08
C ILE A 683 -11.13 5.65 -37.93
N ASP A 684 -11.46 4.41 -38.30
CA ASP A 684 -10.52 3.28 -38.21
C ASP A 684 -9.29 3.53 -39.09
N LEU A 685 -9.48 3.93 -40.35
CA LEU A 685 -8.37 4.31 -41.25
C LEU A 685 -7.51 5.44 -40.67
N LEU A 686 -8.14 6.48 -40.12
CA LEU A 686 -7.45 7.62 -39.52
C LEU A 686 -6.62 7.19 -38.31
N ILE A 687 -7.18 6.37 -37.41
CA ILE A 687 -6.48 5.85 -36.23
C ILE A 687 -5.24 5.04 -36.66
N GLN A 688 -5.40 4.14 -37.64
CA GLN A 688 -4.29 3.31 -38.11
C GLN A 688 -3.17 4.15 -38.75
N VAL A 689 -3.51 5.13 -39.57
CA VAL A 689 -2.51 6.03 -40.20
C VAL A 689 -1.81 6.91 -39.16
N VAL A 690 -2.53 7.43 -38.16
CA VAL A 690 -1.94 8.22 -37.07
C VAL A 690 -1.00 7.37 -36.21
N ARG A 691 -1.35 6.12 -35.92
CA ARG A 691 -0.49 5.18 -35.18
C ARG A 691 0.80 4.83 -35.93
N ILE A 692 0.69 4.54 -37.23
CA ILE A 692 1.85 4.28 -38.10
C ILE A 692 2.75 5.52 -38.16
N ALA A 693 2.15 6.69 -38.30
CA ALA A 693 2.91 7.93 -38.38
C ALA A 693 3.59 8.30 -37.06
N ASN A 694 2.96 8.08 -35.90
CA ASN A 694 3.58 8.29 -34.60
C ASN A 694 4.86 7.46 -34.44
N ARG A 695 4.83 6.17 -34.80
CA ARG A 695 6.02 5.31 -34.79
C ARG A 695 7.14 5.85 -35.66
N GLY A 696 6.81 6.29 -36.89
CA GLY A 696 7.78 6.91 -37.80
C GLY A 696 8.36 8.23 -37.28
N VAL A 697 7.58 9.06 -36.58
CA VAL A 697 8.04 10.33 -36.00
C VAL A 697 9.00 10.10 -34.82
N HIS A 698 8.82 9.03 -34.05
CA HIS A 698 9.73 8.64 -32.97
C HIS A 698 10.98 7.87 -33.42
N GLY A 699 11.19 7.73 -34.74
CA GLY A 699 12.38 7.08 -35.29
C GLY A 699 12.31 5.56 -35.30
N GLU A 700 11.15 4.97 -35.04
CA GLU A 700 10.95 3.52 -35.16
C GLU A 700 10.92 3.10 -36.63
N ILE A 701 11.52 1.95 -36.96
CA ILE A 701 11.55 1.43 -38.33
C ILE A 701 10.15 0.90 -38.66
N VAL A 702 9.50 1.52 -39.63
CA VAL A 702 8.17 1.13 -40.13
C VAL A 702 8.36 0.28 -41.39
N ASP A 703 7.83 -0.96 -41.40
CA ASP A 703 7.85 -1.85 -42.57
C ASP A 703 7.19 -1.18 -43.78
N GLN A 704 7.70 -1.43 -44.99
CA GLN A 704 7.20 -0.87 -46.25
C GLN A 704 5.69 -1.11 -46.44
N LYS A 705 5.16 -2.24 -45.95
CA LYS A 705 3.73 -2.55 -46.01
C LYS A 705 2.86 -1.52 -45.26
N TYR A 706 3.33 -0.99 -44.14
CA TYR A 706 2.61 0.05 -43.39
C TYR A 706 2.73 1.42 -44.06
N LEU A 707 3.86 1.71 -44.71
CA LEU A 707 4.04 2.92 -45.52
C LEU A 707 3.11 2.92 -46.74
N ASP A 708 2.99 1.78 -47.42
CA ASP A 708 2.12 1.62 -48.58
C ASP A 708 0.64 1.76 -48.17
N PHE A 709 0.25 1.13 -47.06
CA PHE A 709 -1.09 1.30 -46.49
C PHE A 709 -1.37 2.76 -46.11
N ALA A 710 -0.45 3.42 -45.40
CA ALA A 710 -0.62 4.82 -45.02
C ALA A 710 -0.73 5.74 -46.24
N SER A 711 0.07 5.49 -47.28
CA SER A 711 0.05 6.24 -48.54
C SER A 711 -1.25 6.05 -49.32
N GLU A 712 -1.87 4.88 -49.26
CA GLU A 712 -3.14 4.61 -49.93
C GLU A 712 -4.35 5.11 -49.14
N ALA A 713 -4.28 5.04 -47.80
CA ALA A 713 -5.35 5.48 -46.91
C ALA A 713 -5.38 7.01 -46.74
N TYR A 714 -4.22 7.67 -46.74
CA TYR A 714 -4.09 9.10 -46.45
C TYR A 714 -4.95 10.01 -47.37
N PRO A 715 -4.94 9.88 -48.71
CA PRO A 715 -5.80 10.69 -49.57
C PRO A 715 -7.29 10.53 -49.24
N LYS A 716 -7.73 9.28 -48.97
CA LYS A 716 -9.13 8.97 -48.63
C LYS A 716 -9.54 9.60 -47.30
N ILE A 717 -8.64 9.64 -46.32
CA ILE A 717 -8.87 10.30 -45.03
C ILE A 717 -8.98 11.81 -45.21
N ILE A 718 -8.11 12.42 -46.01
CA ILE A 718 -8.13 13.86 -46.25
C ILE A 718 -9.39 14.29 -46.99
N ASP A 719 -9.78 13.54 -48.03
CA ASP A 719 -11.03 13.79 -48.77
C ASP A 719 -12.25 13.70 -47.84
N ALA A 720 -12.31 12.67 -46.98
CA ALA A 720 -13.40 12.51 -46.01
C ALA A 720 -13.44 13.61 -44.95
N LEU A 721 -12.29 14.12 -44.51
CA LEU A 721 -12.21 15.25 -43.58
C LEU A 721 -12.58 16.58 -44.27
N ASP A 722 -12.28 16.76 -45.56
CA ASP A 722 -12.73 17.90 -46.33
C ASP A 722 -14.24 17.87 -46.60
N ASP A 723 -14.80 16.70 -46.93
CA ASP A 723 -16.25 16.50 -47.03
C ASP A 723 -16.95 16.77 -45.69
N CYS A 724 -16.36 16.30 -44.58
CA CYS A 724 -16.83 16.59 -43.22
C CYS A 724 -16.90 18.11 -42.97
N LYS A 725 -15.86 18.86 -43.33
CA LYS A 725 -15.85 20.33 -43.19
C LYS A 725 -16.93 21.00 -44.03
N GLU A 726 -17.11 20.59 -45.28
CA GLU A 726 -18.16 21.13 -46.15
C GLU A 726 -19.58 20.77 -45.66
N LEU A 727 -19.73 19.62 -45.00
CA LEU A 727 -20.99 19.22 -44.37
C LEU A 727 -21.28 20.06 -43.13
N ILE A 728 -20.29 20.27 -42.24
CA ILE A 728 -20.44 21.14 -41.07
C ILE A 728 -20.85 22.55 -41.49
N LYS A 729 -20.21 23.14 -42.50
CA LYS A 729 -20.56 24.46 -43.06
C LYS A 729 -21.97 24.56 -43.63
N LYS A 730 -22.57 23.43 -44.05
CA LYS A 730 -23.97 23.40 -44.52
C LYS A 730 -24.96 23.24 -43.37
N MET A 731 -24.51 22.75 -42.22
CA MET A 731 -25.32 22.51 -41.03
C MET A 731 -25.35 23.70 -40.06
N THR A 732 -24.28 24.51 -40.03
CA THR A 732 -24.20 25.84 -39.39
C THR A 732 -24.71 26.93 -40.32
#